data_AF-A0A8H3CZY9-F1
#
_entry.id   AF-A0A8H3CZY9-F1
#
_cell.length_a   1.000
_cell.length_b   1.000
_cell.length_c   1.000
_cell.angle_alpha   90.00
_cell.angle_beta   90.00
_cell.angle_gamma   90.00
#
_symmetry.space_group_name_H-M   'P 1'
#
loop_
_entity.id
_entity.type
_entity.pdbx_description
1 polymer ?
#
loop_
_entity_poly.entity_id
_entity_poly.type
_entity_poly.pdbx_seq_one_letter_code
_entity_poly.pdbx_strand_id
1 'polypeptide(L)'
;MTVESTPLLANGNGHARERSFVQKVKEVIVAEGEPGWIESSRFILLGSWFNVLLIFIPLALISEKLEWDAGLRFAFSFIGIIPLAKLLGEATEQLSMRLGQTLGGLLNASFGNAVEIIVGIAALVQGELRIVQTSMLGSVLSNLLLVLGMSFLAGGIRFHEQNFRVTAAQTGSSLMTLACITLVIPAAYHSSQQHPSNPPVPNAISALMETDAPGGNERSHNGLLLISRGTAIVLLIVYVSYLYFQLKSHADLFAAPVDEDSEPEEPNMSVISGATWLLGITVLTSFTADVLVGSIEETAEKYHIPKGFIGLILLPLVANAAEHVTSVWMAMKGKLELTIGISVGSSIQIAAFVVPLLVIVSWVIGKELTLYFADFETVSLFVSVILVNLLIMDGKSNYMEGLMCCALYIVIAIASHDPTPSQTEGSSASRPTLDHGTLSDPRKEGRVDIVAIGRNYLEHIKELGNTVPPEPFFFLKPTTSYLTGKRFEVPKGVLVHYEVELGVVIGKTGRDISEAQADSHVAGYTLSIDMTARNMQDAVKKKGLPWSAAKGFDTFTPTSPFIPREKIVDPHNLNLWLKINGEFKQNGNTKDMMNRIPRLIQHVSSIMTLEEGDLILTGTPHGVGPVKVGDQITAGLAVPDKPDLLASLELEAVARDGGYIFKE
;
A
#
# COMPACT_ATOMS: atom_id res chain seq x y z
N MET A 1 -76.86 33.08 17.65
CA MET A 1 -75.78 33.21 16.65
C MET A 1 -74.99 34.44 16.99
N THR A 2 -73.84 34.29 17.66
CA THR A 2 -72.79 35.30 17.73
C THR A 2 -71.52 34.59 18.16
N VAL A 3 -70.56 34.56 17.25
CA VAL A 3 -69.23 33.97 17.39
C VAL A 3 -68.39 34.93 18.23
N GLU A 4 -67.87 34.47 19.37
CA GLU A 4 -66.85 35.20 20.13
C GLU A 4 -65.48 34.95 19.50
N SER A 5 -64.93 36.01 18.92
CA SER A 5 -63.58 36.11 18.41
C SER A 5 -62.60 36.39 19.55
N THR A 6 -61.77 35.41 19.90
CA THR A 6 -60.58 35.56 20.73
C THR A 6 -59.57 36.49 20.04
N PRO A 7 -58.84 37.37 20.76
CA PRO A 7 -58.05 38.42 20.13
C PRO A 7 -56.77 37.84 19.49
N LEU A 8 -56.55 38.22 18.23
CA LEU A 8 -55.33 38.02 17.48
C LEU A 8 -54.12 38.55 18.26
N LEU A 9 -53.09 37.71 18.37
CA LEU A 9 -51.74 38.06 18.80
C LEU A 9 -51.27 39.30 18.03
N ALA A 10 -50.80 40.30 18.79
CA ALA A 10 -50.21 41.51 18.25
C ALA A 10 -49.02 41.15 17.36
N ASN A 11 -49.07 41.63 16.10
CA ASN A 11 -47.93 41.71 15.21
C ASN A 11 -46.82 42.54 15.87
N GLY A 12 -45.90 41.88 16.56
CA GLY A 12 -44.66 42.44 17.03
C GLY A 12 -43.66 42.50 15.89
N ASN A 13 -43.75 43.52 15.03
CA ASN A 13 -42.65 43.99 14.17
C ASN A 13 -41.55 44.64 15.03
N GLY A 14 -40.99 43.87 15.96
CA GLY A 14 -39.70 44.18 16.56
C GLY A 14 -38.65 43.51 15.68
N HIS A 15 -37.87 44.29 14.95
CA HIS A 15 -36.59 43.82 14.45
C HIS A 15 -35.77 43.34 15.65
N ALA A 16 -35.85 42.04 15.96
CA ALA A 16 -34.88 41.37 16.80
C ALA A 16 -33.56 41.48 16.05
N ARG A 17 -32.76 42.49 16.41
CA ARG A 17 -31.40 42.69 15.93
C ARG A 17 -30.71 41.33 16.06
N GLU A 18 -30.35 40.71 14.94
CA GLU A 18 -29.58 39.45 14.95
C GLU A 18 -28.38 39.68 15.86
N ARG A 19 -28.40 38.98 17.01
CA ARG A 19 -27.45 39.23 18.09
C ARG A 19 -26.05 38.89 17.60
N SER A 20 -25.08 39.75 17.91
CA SER A 20 -23.68 39.55 17.53
C SER A 20 -23.16 38.22 18.06
N PHE A 21 -22.40 37.50 17.23
CA PHE A 21 -21.74 36.23 17.54
C PHE A 21 -21.00 36.26 18.89
N VAL A 22 -20.29 37.36 19.15
CA VAL A 22 -19.50 37.56 20.38
C VAL A 22 -20.38 37.60 21.62
N GLN A 23 -21.61 38.12 21.51
CA GLN A 23 -22.54 38.25 22.62
C GLN A 23 -23.16 36.90 23.00
N LYS A 24 -23.46 36.05 22.01
CA LYS A 24 -23.90 34.65 22.23
C LYS A 24 -22.83 33.82 22.92
N VAL A 25 -21.58 33.94 22.48
CA VAL A 25 -20.43 33.23 23.08
C VAL A 25 -20.20 33.66 24.53
N LYS A 26 -20.34 34.95 24.83
CA LYS A 26 -20.06 35.50 26.18
C LYS A 26 -21.10 35.07 27.23
N GLU A 27 -22.37 34.94 26.85
CA GLU A 27 -23.43 34.43 27.75
C GLU A 27 -23.30 32.93 28.01
N VAL A 28 -22.90 32.16 26.99
CA VAL A 28 -22.65 30.71 27.10
C VAL A 28 -21.46 30.39 28.02
N ILE A 29 -20.50 31.30 28.16
CA ILE A 29 -19.32 31.13 29.04
C ILE A 29 -19.62 31.44 30.52
N VAL A 30 -20.72 32.14 30.84
CA VAL A 30 -20.99 32.68 32.19
C VAL A 30 -22.38 32.24 32.69
N ALA A 31 -22.88 31.08 32.25
CA ALA A 31 -24.18 30.58 32.69
C ALA A 31 -24.17 30.27 34.21
N GLU A 32 -25.11 30.83 34.96
CA GLU A 32 -25.30 30.49 36.38
C GLU A 32 -25.77 29.03 36.52
N GLY A 33 -25.08 28.22 37.35
CA GLY A 33 -25.39 26.80 37.55
C GLY A 33 -24.40 25.80 36.93
N GLU A 34 -23.24 26.25 36.43
CA GLU A 34 -22.25 25.35 35.84
C GLU A 34 -21.52 24.46 36.85
N PRO A 35 -21.28 23.17 36.52
CA PRO A 35 -20.45 22.30 37.34
C PRO A 35 -19.03 22.88 37.45
N GLY A 36 -18.51 22.86 38.67
CA GLY A 36 -17.20 23.44 38.97
C GLY A 36 -16.07 22.72 38.22
N TRP A 37 -14.90 23.35 38.13
CA TRP A 37 -13.71 22.76 37.50
C TRP A 37 -13.37 21.36 38.06
N ILE A 38 -13.51 21.18 39.37
CA ILE A 38 -13.25 19.92 40.08
C ILE A 38 -14.28 18.85 39.68
N GLU A 39 -15.55 19.21 39.59
CA GLU A 39 -16.63 18.29 39.19
C GLU A 39 -16.46 17.87 37.73
N SER A 40 -16.18 18.83 36.85
CA SER A 40 -15.88 18.58 35.43
C SER A 40 -14.66 17.66 35.27
N SER A 41 -13.61 17.87 36.05
CA SER A 41 -12.41 17.03 36.03
C SER A 41 -12.66 15.63 36.61
N ARG A 42 -13.51 15.52 37.64
CA ARG A 42 -13.92 14.22 38.20
C ARG A 42 -14.76 13.43 37.20
N PHE A 43 -15.66 14.10 36.51
CA PHE A 43 -16.47 13.52 35.44
C PHE A 43 -15.59 12.95 34.33
N ILE A 44 -14.70 13.76 33.77
CA ILE A 44 -13.89 13.32 32.62
C ILE A 44 -12.91 12.19 33.00
N LEU A 45 -12.26 12.27 34.17
CA LEU A 45 -11.25 11.29 34.59
C LEU A 45 -11.81 10.02 35.25
N LEU A 46 -12.97 10.07 35.90
CA LEU A 46 -13.54 8.91 36.61
C LEU A 46 -14.89 8.44 36.03
N GLY A 47 -15.45 9.12 35.03
CA GLY A 47 -16.74 8.79 34.44
C GLY A 47 -16.74 7.55 33.55
N SER A 48 -15.56 7.03 33.18
CA SER A 48 -15.43 5.93 32.23
C SER A 48 -14.47 4.86 32.71
N TRP A 49 -14.86 3.59 32.57
CA TRP A 49 -13.99 2.43 32.84
C TRP A 49 -12.78 2.37 31.90
N PHE A 50 -12.85 2.95 30.70
CA PHE A 50 -11.70 3.06 29.78
C PHE A 50 -10.54 3.83 30.41
N ASN A 51 -10.80 4.71 31.38
CA ASN A 51 -9.78 5.56 31.98
C ASN A 51 -8.74 4.76 32.78
N VAL A 52 -9.03 3.50 33.10
CA VAL A 52 -8.02 2.55 33.61
C VAL A 52 -6.84 2.40 32.65
N LEU A 53 -7.09 2.50 31.34
CA LEU A 53 -6.06 2.41 30.30
C LEU A 53 -5.17 3.66 30.21
N LEU A 54 -5.49 4.76 30.91
CA LEU A 54 -4.64 5.96 30.93
C LEU A 54 -3.25 5.68 31.48
N ILE A 55 -3.07 4.61 32.26
CA ILE A 55 -1.75 4.17 32.74
C ILE A 55 -0.79 3.82 31.60
N PHE A 56 -1.30 3.46 30.43
CA PHE A 56 -0.46 3.14 29.27
C PHE A 56 0.17 4.37 28.62
N ILE A 57 -0.35 5.58 28.88
CA ILE A 57 0.23 6.83 28.37
C ILE A 57 1.61 7.10 28.98
N PRO A 58 1.79 7.19 30.32
CA PRO A 58 3.12 7.35 30.89
C PRO A 58 4.01 6.15 30.58
N LEU A 59 3.47 4.92 30.47
CA LEU A 59 4.26 3.76 30.04
C LEU A 59 4.78 3.92 28.60
N ALA A 60 3.98 4.42 27.67
CA ALA A 60 4.41 4.70 26.30
C ALA A 60 5.55 5.73 26.28
N LEU A 61 5.37 6.85 26.99
CA LEU A 61 6.39 7.92 27.06
C LEU A 61 7.69 7.45 27.74
N ILE A 62 7.58 6.62 28.80
CA ILE A 62 8.74 6.02 29.48
C ILE A 62 9.43 5.02 28.56
N SER A 63 8.66 4.19 27.85
CA SER A 63 9.20 3.17 26.95
C SER A 63 9.98 3.79 25.78
N GLU A 64 9.54 4.94 25.27
CA GLU A 64 10.31 5.71 24.28
C GLU A 64 11.59 6.27 24.90
N LYS A 65 11.48 6.94 26.05
CA LYS A 65 12.64 7.58 26.70
C LYS A 65 13.72 6.60 27.15
N LEU A 66 13.33 5.38 27.50
CA LEU A 66 14.23 4.30 27.92
C LEU A 66 14.59 3.35 26.77
N GLU A 67 14.19 3.66 25.54
CA GLU A 67 14.46 2.87 24.33
C GLU A 67 14.10 1.39 24.51
N TRP A 68 12.90 1.14 25.04
CA TRP A 68 12.37 -0.22 25.14
C TRP A 68 12.07 -0.80 23.77
N ASP A 69 11.86 -2.11 23.74
CA ASP A 69 11.46 -2.86 22.55
C ASP A 69 10.33 -2.18 21.76
N ALA A 70 10.49 -2.09 20.43
CA ALA A 70 9.50 -1.43 19.56
C ALA A 70 8.09 -2.00 19.69
N GLY A 71 7.94 -3.31 19.88
CA GLY A 71 6.63 -3.92 20.07
C GLY A 71 5.97 -3.44 21.36
N LEU A 72 6.74 -3.23 22.43
CA LEU A 72 6.23 -2.64 23.68
C LEU A 72 5.89 -1.17 23.52
N ARG A 73 6.75 -0.38 22.85
CA ARG A 73 6.48 1.04 22.57
C ARG A 73 5.18 1.19 21.79
N PHE A 74 5.06 0.43 20.70
CA PHE A 74 3.86 0.35 19.87
C PHE A 74 2.64 -0.07 20.69
N ALA A 75 2.72 -1.16 21.45
CA ALA A 75 1.58 -1.68 22.21
C ALA A 75 1.11 -0.70 23.30
N PHE A 76 2.02 -0.05 24.03
CA PHE A 76 1.65 0.91 25.07
C PHE A 76 1.05 2.18 24.48
N SER A 77 1.62 2.73 23.40
CA SER A 77 1.03 3.89 22.74
C SER A 77 -0.32 3.55 22.10
N PHE A 78 -0.44 2.37 21.49
CA PHE A 78 -1.68 1.86 20.89
C PHE A 78 -2.80 1.76 21.93
N ILE A 79 -2.55 1.13 23.08
CA ILE A 79 -3.53 1.03 24.17
C ILE A 79 -3.79 2.40 24.81
N GLY A 80 -2.77 3.25 24.90
CA GLY A 80 -2.87 4.59 25.49
C GLY A 80 -3.75 5.55 24.70
N ILE A 81 -3.86 5.41 23.38
CA ILE A 81 -4.70 6.26 22.54
C ILE A 81 -6.20 5.94 22.70
N ILE A 82 -6.57 4.68 22.97
CA ILE A 82 -7.98 4.26 23.16
C ILE A 82 -8.74 5.14 24.18
N PRO A 83 -8.27 5.31 25.44
CA PRO A 83 -8.96 6.18 26.38
C PRO A 83 -8.89 7.65 25.98
N LEU A 84 -7.81 8.10 25.33
CA LEU A 84 -7.70 9.47 24.86
C LEU A 84 -8.73 9.80 23.77
N ALA A 85 -8.95 8.89 22.84
CA ALA A 85 -10.00 9.01 21.81
C ALA A 85 -11.37 9.20 22.45
N LYS A 86 -11.69 8.38 23.46
CA LYS A 86 -12.94 8.50 24.21
C LYS A 86 -13.06 9.86 24.92
N LEU A 87 -12.02 10.27 25.64
CA LEU A 87 -12.05 11.54 26.39
C LEU A 87 -12.17 12.75 25.46
N LEU A 88 -11.56 12.68 24.28
CA LEU A 88 -11.64 13.71 23.25
C LEU A 88 -13.06 13.81 22.67
N GLY A 89 -13.70 12.67 22.38
CA GLY A 89 -15.09 12.62 21.94
C GLY A 89 -16.04 13.19 23.00
N GLU A 90 -15.89 12.76 24.26
CA GLU A 90 -16.69 13.25 25.39
C GLU A 90 -16.53 14.77 25.59
N ALA A 91 -15.29 15.28 25.60
CA ALA A 91 -15.04 16.72 25.72
C ALA A 91 -15.66 17.51 24.56
N THR A 92 -15.62 16.94 23.35
CA THR A 92 -16.23 17.52 22.14
C THR A 92 -17.75 17.57 22.24
N GLU A 93 -18.37 16.50 22.71
CA GLU A 93 -19.82 16.39 22.88
C GLU A 93 -20.33 17.37 23.96
N GLN A 94 -19.70 17.38 25.13
CA GLN A 94 -20.03 18.31 26.22
C GLN A 94 -19.92 19.77 25.80
N LEU A 95 -18.91 20.11 24.98
CA LEU A 95 -18.75 21.46 24.45
C LEU A 95 -19.79 21.76 23.35
N SER A 96 -20.12 20.79 22.50
CA SER A 96 -21.10 20.93 21.42
C SER A 96 -22.52 21.18 21.93
N MET A 97 -22.91 20.53 23.04
CA MET A 97 -24.23 20.72 23.67
C MET A 97 -24.49 22.18 24.07
N ARG A 98 -23.44 22.93 24.45
CA ARG A 98 -23.57 24.33 24.89
C ARG A 98 -23.37 25.36 23.77
N LEU A 99 -22.65 25.03 22.70
CA LEU A 99 -22.34 25.96 21.61
C LEU A 99 -23.48 26.15 20.59
N GLY A 100 -24.58 25.41 20.74
CA GLY A 100 -25.73 25.44 19.82
C GLY A 100 -25.48 24.65 18.53
N GLN A 101 -26.54 24.39 17.78
CA GLN A 101 -26.53 23.39 16.69
C GLN A 101 -25.44 23.61 15.63
N THR A 102 -25.23 24.84 15.15
CA THR A 102 -24.27 25.11 14.08
C THR A 102 -22.82 25.02 14.54
N LEU A 103 -22.47 25.65 15.67
CA LEU A 103 -21.10 25.63 16.21
C LEU A 103 -20.75 24.26 16.79
N GLY A 104 -21.69 23.60 17.47
CA GLY A 104 -21.54 22.22 17.92
C GLY A 104 -21.34 21.25 16.76
N GLY A 105 -22.09 21.41 15.66
CA GLY A 105 -21.89 20.64 14.44
C GLY A 105 -20.50 20.81 13.82
N LEU A 106 -19.99 22.05 13.75
CA LEU A 106 -18.63 22.34 13.28
C LEU A 106 -17.55 21.79 14.22
N LEU A 107 -17.76 21.89 15.53
CA LEU A 107 -16.85 21.36 16.54
C LEU A 107 -16.78 19.83 16.41
N ASN A 108 -17.93 19.16 16.31
CA ASN A 108 -18.01 17.72 16.14
C ASN A 108 -17.37 17.25 14.83
N ALA A 109 -17.61 17.97 13.73
CA ALA A 109 -16.96 17.70 12.44
C ALA A 109 -15.41 17.76 12.53
N SER A 110 -14.88 18.66 13.36
CA SER A 110 -13.43 18.88 13.49
C SER A 110 -12.78 17.95 14.51
N PHE A 111 -13.32 17.90 15.74
CA PHE A 111 -12.74 17.16 16.85
C PHE A 111 -13.29 15.74 17.01
N GLY A 112 -14.37 15.39 16.33
CA GLY A 112 -14.89 14.02 16.29
C GLY A 112 -13.91 13.03 15.65
N ASN A 113 -13.13 13.49 14.66
CA ASN A 113 -12.08 12.70 14.00
C ASN A 113 -10.66 13.17 14.37
N ALA A 114 -10.50 13.80 15.54
CA ALA A 114 -9.22 14.42 15.86
C ALA A 114 -8.12 13.39 16.11
N VAL A 115 -8.42 12.16 16.55
CA VAL A 115 -7.39 11.13 16.73
C VAL A 115 -6.78 10.72 15.39
N GLU A 116 -7.63 10.52 14.37
CA GLU A 116 -7.24 10.19 13.00
C GLU A 116 -6.41 11.33 12.40
N ILE A 117 -6.85 12.58 12.59
CA ILE A 117 -6.10 13.76 12.14
C ILE A 117 -4.74 13.85 12.85
N ILE A 118 -4.68 13.65 14.16
CA ILE A 118 -3.44 13.74 14.95
C ILE A 118 -2.46 12.63 14.53
N VAL A 119 -2.92 11.37 14.47
CA VAL A 119 -2.09 10.24 14.05
C VAL A 119 -1.65 10.40 12.58
N GLY A 120 -2.55 10.86 11.71
CA GLY A 120 -2.25 11.16 10.31
C GLY A 120 -1.20 12.27 10.15
N ILE A 121 -1.29 13.35 10.93
CA ILE A 121 -0.29 14.42 10.92
C ILE A 121 1.05 13.92 11.48
N ALA A 122 1.05 13.14 12.57
CA ALA A 122 2.27 12.58 13.14
C ALA A 122 2.99 11.68 12.11
N ALA A 123 2.26 10.77 11.46
CA ALA A 123 2.79 9.94 10.38
C ALA A 123 3.27 10.76 9.18
N LEU A 124 2.56 11.82 8.80
CA LEU A 124 2.96 12.71 7.72
C LEU A 124 4.28 13.45 8.01
N VAL A 125 4.44 13.97 9.23
CA VAL A 125 5.65 14.67 9.68
C VAL A 125 6.84 13.72 9.70
N GLN A 126 6.64 12.48 10.15
CA GLN A 126 7.66 11.43 10.16
C GLN A 126 7.94 10.82 8.77
N GLY A 127 7.18 11.19 7.73
CA GLY A 127 7.38 10.73 6.36
C GLY A 127 6.73 9.38 6.01
N GLU A 128 5.87 8.86 6.88
CA GLU A 128 5.17 7.59 6.72
C GLU A 128 3.90 7.76 5.84
N LEU A 129 4.08 8.21 4.60
CA LEU A 129 2.96 8.52 3.68
C LEU A 129 2.04 7.32 3.45
N ARG A 130 2.61 6.11 3.37
CA ARG A 130 1.82 4.89 3.18
C ARG A 130 0.92 4.60 4.38
N ILE A 131 1.42 4.80 5.59
CA ILE A 131 0.62 4.63 6.83
C ILE A 131 -0.51 5.66 6.87
N VAL A 132 -0.23 6.90 6.46
CA VAL A 132 -1.24 7.96 6.34
C VAL A 132 -2.37 7.52 5.39
N GLN A 133 -2.04 7.00 4.20
CA GLN A 133 -3.02 6.51 3.23
C GLN A 133 -3.84 5.31 3.75
N THR A 134 -3.16 4.28 4.25
CA THR A 134 -3.82 3.03 4.64
C THR A 134 -4.65 3.20 5.92
N SER A 135 -4.21 4.03 6.87
CA SER A 135 -4.99 4.33 8.08
C SER A 135 -6.30 5.07 7.81
N MET A 136 -6.31 6.00 6.86
CA MET A 136 -7.55 6.69 6.50
C MET A 136 -8.57 5.76 5.84
N LEU A 137 -8.13 4.94 4.88
CA LEU A 137 -9.01 3.93 4.28
C LEU A 137 -9.46 2.91 5.30
N GLY A 138 -8.56 2.49 6.17
CA GLY A 138 -8.84 1.56 7.24
C GLY A 138 -9.90 2.08 8.20
N SER A 139 -9.89 3.38 8.52
CA SER A 139 -10.91 4.01 9.38
C SER A 139 -12.30 4.01 8.72
N VAL A 140 -12.36 4.31 7.41
CA VAL A 140 -13.62 4.17 6.65
C VAL A 140 -14.10 2.71 6.63
N LEU A 141 -13.21 1.75 6.37
CA LEU A 141 -13.55 0.31 6.37
C LEU A 141 -14.00 -0.17 7.76
N SER A 142 -13.33 0.27 8.82
CA SER A 142 -13.66 -0.07 10.20
C SER A 142 -15.06 0.41 10.54
N ASN A 143 -15.38 1.67 10.24
CA ASN A 143 -16.70 2.22 10.57
C ASN A 143 -17.82 1.60 9.72
N LEU A 144 -17.57 1.38 8.43
CA LEU A 144 -18.56 0.80 7.52
C LEU A 144 -18.81 -0.69 7.78
N LEU A 145 -17.77 -1.49 8.01
CA LEU A 145 -17.92 -2.94 8.14
C LEU A 145 -17.85 -3.42 9.58
N LEU A 146 -16.82 -3.03 10.32
CA LEU A 146 -16.59 -3.54 11.66
C LEU A 146 -17.59 -2.96 12.65
N VAL A 147 -17.70 -1.63 12.76
CA VAL A 147 -18.62 -0.96 13.70
C VAL A 147 -20.05 -1.28 13.36
N LEU A 148 -20.46 -0.97 12.13
CA LEU A 148 -21.84 -1.22 11.70
C LEU A 148 -22.18 -2.72 11.80
N GLY A 149 -21.26 -3.60 11.40
CA GLY A 149 -21.44 -5.05 11.49
C GLY A 149 -21.61 -5.54 12.92
N MET A 150 -20.74 -5.12 13.84
CA MET A 150 -20.87 -5.46 15.27
C MET A 150 -22.16 -4.92 15.87
N SER A 151 -22.57 -3.71 15.47
CA SER A 151 -23.82 -3.10 15.93
C SER A 151 -25.06 -3.85 15.44
N PHE A 152 -25.11 -4.21 14.15
CA PHE A 152 -26.19 -5.02 13.59
C PHE A 152 -26.22 -6.43 14.20
N LEU A 153 -25.05 -7.03 14.44
CA LEU A 153 -24.94 -8.33 15.09
C LEU A 153 -25.45 -8.28 16.54
N ALA A 154 -24.95 -7.34 17.34
CA ALA A 154 -25.32 -7.22 18.75
C ALA A 154 -26.78 -6.79 18.94
N GLY A 155 -27.26 -5.86 18.11
CA GLY A 155 -28.66 -5.46 18.07
C GLY A 155 -29.57 -6.60 17.61
N GLY A 156 -29.18 -7.32 16.56
CA GLY A 156 -29.90 -8.46 15.99
C GLY A 156 -29.94 -9.72 16.88
N ILE A 157 -29.01 -9.87 17.83
CA ILE A 157 -29.10 -10.91 18.86
C ILE A 157 -30.24 -10.61 19.85
N ARG A 158 -30.55 -9.32 20.08
CA ARG A 158 -31.60 -8.89 21.00
C ARG A 158 -32.96 -8.70 20.31
N PHE A 159 -32.96 -8.22 19.08
CA PHE A 159 -34.15 -7.91 18.30
C PHE A 159 -34.16 -8.73 17.01
N HIS A 160 -35.31 -9.32 16.66
CA HIS A 160 -35.42 -10.12 15.44
C HIS A 160 -35.16 -9.30 14.16
N GLU A 161 -35.71 -8.08 14.12
CA GLU A 161 -35.45 -7.06 13.11
C GLU A 161 -35.44 -5.69 13.80
N GLN A 162 -34.59 -4.77 13.34
CA GLN A 162 -34.60 -3.37 13.76
C GLN A 162 -34.89 -2.49 12.55
N ASN A 163 -35.82 -1.55 12.69
CA ASN A 163 -36.17 -0.62 11.61
C ASN A 163 -35.53 0.75 11.87
N PHE A 164 -35.19 1.47 10.81
CA PHE A 164 -34.67 2.83 10.89
C PHE A 164 -35.15 3.68 9.70
N ARG A 165 -35.17 5.01 9.87
CA ARG A 165 -35.52 5.94 8.80
C ARG A 165 -34.48 5.96 7.69
N VAL A 166 -34.92 5.54 6.52
CA VAL A 166 -34.10 5.40 5.31
C VAL A 166 -33.60 6.74 4.76
N THR A 167 -34.37 7.83 4.87
CA THR A 167 -34.10 9.09 4.14
C THR A 167 -32.78 9.76 4.53
N ALA A 168 -32.49 9.88 5.83
CA ALA A 168 -31.25 10.50 6.31
C ALA A 168 -30.05 9.60 6.03
N ALA A 169 -30.22 8.29 6.23
CA ALA A 169 -29.21 7.27 5.97
C ALA A 169 -28.84 7.19 4.48
N GLN A 170 -29.83 7.22 3.58
CA GLN A 170 -29.62 7.21 2.12
C GLN A 170 -28.93 8.48 1.60
N THR A 171 -29.26 9.65 2.16
CA THR A 171 -28.60 10.90 1.74
C THR A 171 -27.11 10.87 2.13
N GLY A 172 -26.78 10.40 3.34
CA GLY A 172 -25.40 10.19 3.77
C GLY A 172 -24.68 9.13 2.94
N SER A 173 -25.33 8.00 2.69
CA SER A 173 -24.83 6.89 1.85
C SER A 173 -24.53 7.32 0.40
N SER A 174 -25.36 8.20 -0.18
CA SER A 174 -25.12 8.75 -1.52
C SER A 174 -23.87 9.64 -1.56
N LEU A 175 -23.68 10.47 -0.54
CA LEU A 175 -22.49 11.30 -0.41
C LEU A 175 -21.23 10.46 -0.17
N MET A 176 -21.33 9.42 0.67
CA MET A 176 -20.26 8.44 0.86
C MET A 176 -19.81 7.82 -0.46
N THR A 177 -20.78 7.40 -1.27
CA THR A 177 -20.52 6.79 -2.58
C THR A 177 -19.77 7.75 -3.49
N LEU A 178 -20.22 9.01 -3.54
CA LEU A 178 -19.53 10.05 -4.30
C LEU A 178 -18.10 10.27 -3.80
N ALA A 179 -17.88 10.38 -2.49
CA ALA A 179 -16.56 10.56 -1.90
C ALA A 179 -15.64 9.38 -2.23
N CYS A 180 -16.10 8.15 -2.06
CA CYS A 180 -15.31 6.95 -2.33
C CYS A 180 -15.02 6.78 -3.83
N ILE A 181 -15.98 7.01 -4.73
CA ILE A 181 -15.71 7.00 -6.19
C ILE A 181 -14.65 8.03 -6.53
N THR A 182 -14.74 9.21 -5.93
CA THR A 182 -13.79 10.30 -6.17
C THR A 182 -12.38 9.96 -5.68
N LEU A 183 -12.26 9.16 -4.60
CA LEU A 183 -10.99 8.60 -4.12
C LEU A 183 -10.42 7.48 -5.00
N VAL A 184 -11.28 6.77 -5.76
CA VAL A 184 -10.86 5.71 -6.69
C VAL A 184 -10.29 6.27 -8.00
N ILE A 185 -10.72 7.46 -8.43
CA ILE A 185 -10.31 8.06 -9.72
C ILE A 185 -8.78 8.21 -9.87
N PRO A 186 -8.03 8.73 -8.88
CA PRO A 186 -6.56 8.81 -8.95
C PRO A 186 -5.90 7.44 -9.10
N ALA A 187 -6.41 6.41 -8.41
CA ALA A 187 -5.92 5.04 -8.52
C ALA A 187 -6.18 4.47 -9.93
N ALA A 188 -7.39 4.66 -10.46
CA ALA A 188 -7.75 4.26 -11.82
C ALA A 188 -6.92 4.99 -12.89
N TYR A 189 -6.63 6.27 -12.69
CA TYR A 189 -5.75 7.05 -13.57
C TYR A 189 -4.35 6.47 -13.60
N HIS A 190 -3.77 6.19 -12.43
CA HIS A 190 -2.43 5.59 -12.33
C HIS A 190 -2.39 4.21 -13.01
N SER A 191 -3.38 3.35 -12.74
CA SER A 191 -3.50 2.03 -13.37
C SER A 191 -3.63 2.10 -14.90
N SER A 192 -4.41 3.05 -15.43
CA SER A 192 -4.59 3.27 -16.89
C SER A 192 -3.29 3.69 -17.60
N GLN A 193 -2.44 4.49 -16.94
CA GLN A 193 -1.18 4.98 -17.50
C GLN A 193 -0.07 3.92 -17.53
N GLN A 194 -0.21 2.80 -16.80
CA GLN A 194 0.76 1.70 -16.79
C GLN A 194 0.57 0.72 -17.97
N HIS A 195 -0.46 0.87 -18.80
CA HIS A 195 -0.67 0.02 -19.98
C HIS A 195 0.08 0.54 -21.23
N PRO A 196 1.04 -0.22 -21.81
CA PRO A 196 1.91 0.22 -22.91
C PRO A 196 1.23 0.50 -24.26
N SER A 197 -0.07 0.22 -24.41
CA SER A 197 -0.77 0.20 -25.69
C SER A 197 -1.62 1.45 -25.97
N ASN A 198 -1.75 2.38 -25.01
CA ASN A 198 -2.58 3.57 -25.21
C ASN A 198 -1.71 4.76 -25.63
N PRO A 199 -1.93 5.35 -26.82
CA PRO A 199 -1.27 6.60 -27.18
C PRO A 199 -1.62 7.67 -26.14
N PRO A 200 -0.71 8.59 -25.81
CA PRO A 200 -1.00 9.66 -24.87
C PRO A 200 -2.18 10.46 -25.41
N VAL A 201 -3.31 10.38 -24.73
CA VAL A 201 -4.48 11.19 -25.03
C VAL A 201 -4.10 12.63 -24.69
N PRO A 202 -4.18 13.59 -25.62
CA PRO A 202 -3.95 15.00 -25.31
C PRO A 202 -5.12 15.50 -24.47
N ASN A 203 -4.99 15.41 -23.15
CA ASN A 203 -6.03 15.87 -22.23
C ASN A 203 -5.83 17.37 -22.01
N ALA A 204 -6.90 18.13 -21.77
CA ALA A 204 -6.81 19.55 -21.41
C ALA A 204 -5.85 19.82 -20.22
N ILE A 205 -5.65 18.83 -19.36
CA ILE A 205 -4.71 18.85 -18.24
C ILE A 205 -3.25 18.82 -18.72
N SER A 206 -2.94 18.05 -19.77
CA SER A 206 -1.58 17.98 -20.34
C SER A 206 -1.14 19.29 -21.00
N ALA A 207 -2.08 20.06 -21.57
CA ALA A 207 -1.81 21.38 -22.14
C ALA A 207 -1.58 22.48 -21.07
N LEU A 208 -2.10 22.29 -19.86
CA LEU A 208 -1.85 23.19 -18.72
C LEU A 208 -0.51 22.90 -18.01
N MET A 209 0.12 21.77 -18.33
CA MET A 209 1.38 21.29 -17.71
C MET A 209 2.59 21.44 -18.65
N GLU A 210 2.51 22.27 -19.70
CA GLU A 210 3.67 22.68 -20.52
C GLU A 210 4.61 23.58 -19.71
N THR A 211 5.32 22.97 -18.77
CA THR A 211 6.55 23.50 -18.18
C THR A 211 7.61 22.40 -18.31
N ASP A 212 8.79 22.79 -18.78
CA ASP A 212 9.95 21.97 -19.19
C ASP A 212 10.36 20.84 -18.21
N ALA A 213 9.58 19.75 -18.15
CA ALA A 213 9.88 18.59 -17.31
C ALA A 213 10.42 17.40 -18.13
N PRO A 214 11.59 16.83 -17.78
CA PRO A 214 12.20 15.67 -18.42
C PRO A 214 11.53 14.35 -17.98
N GLY A 215 11.45 13.36 -18.88
CA GLY A 215 11.11 11.97 -18.54
C GLY A 215 9.61 11.63 -18.35
N GLY A 216 9.23 10.39 -18.69
CA GLY A 216 7.85 9.89 -18.59
C GLY A 216 7.37 9.59 -17.17
N ASN A 217 8.27 9.21 -16.25
CA ASN A 217 7.93 8.87 -14.86
C ASN A 217 7.64 10.11 -14.00
N GLU A 218 8.40 11.20 -14.17
CA GLU A 218 8.13 12.47 -13.47
C GLU A 218 6.79 13.10 -13.90
N ARG A 219 6.38 12.90 -15.17
CA ARG A 219 5.05 13.34 -15.66
C ARG A 219 3.89 12.59 -15.01
N SER A 220 4.04 11.27 -14.80
CA SER A 220 2.99 10.44 -14.17
C SER A 220 2.78 10.82 -12.71
N HIS A 221 3.88 10.98 -11.95
CA HIS A 221 3.83 11.36 -10.52
C HIS A 221 3.30 12.78 -10.31
N ASN A 222 3.79 13.75 -11.09
CA ASN A 222 3.30 15.13 -11.03
C ASN A 222 1.83 15.23 -11.44
N GLY A 223 1.39 14.44 -12.43
CA GLY A 223 -0.01 14.33 -12.82
C GLY A 223 -0.88 13.76 -11.69
N LEU A 224 -0.41 12.71 -11.02
CA LEU A 224 -1.09 12.09 -9.90
C LEU A 224 -1.23 13.03 -8.68
N LEU A 225 -0.19 13.80 -8.38
CA LEU A 225 -0.23 14.82 -7.33
C LEU A 225 -1.21 15.95 -7.67
N LEU A 226 -1.23 16.42 -8.92
CA LEU A 226 -2.18 17.44 -9.38
C LEU A 226 -3.63 16.95 -9.25
N ILE A 227 -3.90 15.73 -9.71
CA ILE A 227 -5.22 15.11 -9.60
C ILE A 227 -5.59 14.95 -8.12
N SER A 228 -4.69 14.44 -7.28
CA SER A 228 -4.95 14.25 -5.85
C SER A 228 -5.27 15.57 -5.13
N ARG A 229 -4.51 16.63 -5.39
CA ARG A 229 -4.74 17.97 -4.80
C ARG A 229 -6.03 18.59 -5.33
N GLY A 230 -6.29 18.50 -6.63
CA GLY A 230 -7.53 18.98 -7.24
C GLY A 230 -8.76 18.27 -6.66
N THR A 231 -8.69 16.95 -6.56
CA THR A 231 -9.71 16.11 -5.94
C THR A 231 -9.94 16.48 -4.47
N ALA A 232 -8.88 16.70 -3.69
CA ALA A 232 -9.00 17.13 -2.30
C ALA A 232 -9.75 18.47 -2.16
N ILE A 233 -9.44 19.47 -3.00
CA ILE A 233 -10.14 20.76 -2.98
C ILE A 233 -11.63 20.59 -3.29
N VAL A 234 -11.97 19.78 -4.32
CA VAL A 234 -13.36 19.52 -4.69
C VAL A 234 -14.12 18.83 -3.55
N LEU A 235 -13.51 17.80 -2.92
CA LEU A 235 -14.13 17.09 -1.80
C LEU A 235 -14.36 18.01 -0.59
N LEU A 236 -13.43 18.91 -0.27
CA LEU A 236 -13.63 19.90 0.81
C LEU A 236 -14.78 20.86 0.50
N ILE A 237 -14.94 21.31 -0.74
CA ILE A 237 -16.06 22.17 -1.15
C ILE A 237 -17.39 21.41 -1.03
N VAL A 238 -17.41 20.15 -1.47
CA VAL A 238 -18.57 19.26 -1.33
C VAL A 238 -18.91 19.05 0.14
N TYR A 239 -17.90 18.86 1.00
CA TYR A 239 -18.07 18.69 2.44
C TYR A 239 -18.61 19.94 3.12
N VAL A 240 -18.11 21.14 2.79
CA VAL A 240 -18.67 22.40 3.31
C VAL A 240 -20.12 22.59 2.87
N SER A 241 -20.43 22.22 1.62
CA SER A 241 -21.81 22.23 1.11
C SER A 241 -22.69 21.22 1.85
N TYR A 242 -22.15 20.05 2.19
CA TYR A 242 -22.80 19.05 3.02
C TYR A 242 -23.03 19.53 4.46
N LEU A 243 -22.06 20.19 5.09
CA LEU A 243 -22.27 20.79 6.42
C LEU A 243 -23.36 21.86 6.39
N TYR A 244 -23.42 22.68 5.34
CA TYR A 244 -24.54 23.61 5.16
C TYR A 244 -25.88 22.88 5.00
N PHE A 245 -25.89 21.78 4.25
CA PHE A 245 -27.06 20.93 4.07
C PHE A 245 -27.53 20.34 5.41
N GLN A 246 -26.61 19.74 6.16
CA GLN A 246 -26.86 19.06 7.42
C GLN A 246 -27.23 20.02 8.56
N LEU A 247 -26.57 21.17 8.66
CA LEU A 247 -26.72 22.08 9.81
C LEU A 247 -27.72 23.20 9.59
N LYS A 248 -28.15 23.46 8.34
CA LYS A 248 -29.02 24.60 8.03
C LYS A 248 -30.17 24.27 7.10
N SER A 249 -29.92 23.84 5.87
CA SER A 249 -31.03 23.75 4.89
C SER A 249 -31.94 22.55 5.12
N HIS A 250 -31.40 21.43 5.63
CA HIS A 250 -32.13 20.20 5.90
C HIS A 250 -31.83 19.68 7.30
N ALA A 251 -31.65 20.59 8.26
CA ALA A 251 -31.38 20.24 9.66
C ALA A 251 -32.41 19.27 10.24
N ASP A 252 -33.68 19.39 9.83
CA ASP A 252 -34.78 18.52 10.27
C ASP A 252 -34.60 17.05 9.86
N LEU A 253 -33.86 16.76 8.78
CA LEU A 253 -33.57 15.38 8.37
C LEU A 253 -32.53 14.71 9.28
N PHE A 254 -31.71 15.49 9.97
CA PHE A 254 -30.62 15.01 10.82
C PHE A 254 -30.88 15.24 12.31
N ALA A 255 -31.99 15.89 12.66
CA ALA A 255 -32.43 15.99 14.04
C ALA A 255 -32.82 14.60 14.54
N ALA A 256 -32.23 14.17 15.65
CA ALA A 256 -32.65 12.95 16.32
C ALA A 256 -34.12 13.08 16.74
N PRO A 257 -34.93 12.00 16.62
CA PRO A 257 -36.27 12.02 17.18
C PRO A 257 -36.16 12.32 18.69
N VAL A 258 -36.81 13.41 19.12
CA VAL A 258 -36.90 13.75 20.54
C VAL A 258 -37.82 12.69 21.16
N ASP A 259 -37.28 11.84 22.03
CA ASP A 259 -38.11 11.04 22.93
C ASP A 259 -38.80 12.06 23.85
N GLU A 260 -40.11 12.26 23.68
CA GLU A 260 -40.90 13.18 24.54
C GLU A 260 -40.82 12.79 26.03
N ASP A 261 -40.45 11.53 26.31
CA ASP A 261 -40.23 10.98 27.66
C ASP A 261 -38.76 11.07 28.14
N SER A 262 -37.83 11.57 27.33
CA SER A 262 -36.42 11.73 27.72
C SER A 262 -36.14 13.12 28.28
N GLU A 263 -35.65 13.19 29.51
CA GLU A 263 -35.16 14.45 30.08
C GLU A 263 -33.99 14.96 29.22
N PRO A 264 -33.93 16.26 28.89
CA PRO A 264 -32.80 16.82 28.16
C PRO A 264 -31.52 16.56 28.95
N GLU A 265 -30.55 15.89 28.34
CA GLU A 265 -29.26 15.63 28.99
C GLU A 265 -28.59 16.96 29.35
N GLU A 266 -28.43 17.21 30.66
CA GLU A 266 -27.72 18.38 31.13
C GLU A 266 -26.20 18.18 30.96
N PRO A 267 -25.49 19.16 30.38
CA PRO A 267 -24.05 19.06 30.19
C PRO A 267 -23.32 19.03 31.54
N ASN A 268 -22.56 17.95 31.76
CA ASN A 268 -21.80 17.68 32.99
C ASN A 268 -20.50 18.49 33.10
N MET A 269 -20.16 19.30 32.09
CA MET A 269 -18.98 20.15 32.07
C MET A 269 -19.32 21.60 31.70
N SER A 270 -18.59 22.54 32.32
CA SER A 270 -18.55 23.94 31.88
C SER A 270 -17.78 24.08 30.56
N VAL A 271 -18.12 25.12 29.77
CA VAL A 271 -17.50 25.40 28.47
C VAL A 271 -15.98 25.58 28.60
N ILE A 272 -15.53 26.30 29.62
CA ILE A 272 -14.10 26.55 29.89
C ILE A 272 -13.39 25.25 30.26
N SER A 273 -13.99 24.43 31.12
CA SER A 273 -13.43 23.14 31.51
C SER A 273 -13.35 22.18 30.33
N GLY A 274 -14.42 22.09 29.54
CA GLY A 274 -14.48 21.29 28.32
C GLY A 274 -13.39 21.71 27.32
N ALA A 275 -13.25 23.00 27.03
CA ALA A 275 -12.23 23.51 26.11
C ALA A 275 -10.80 23.25 26.62
N THR A 276 -10.55 23.39 27.92
CA THR A 276 -9.21 23.18 28.49
C THR A 276 -8.83 21.70 28.48
N TRP A 277 -9.78 20.82 28.83
CA TRP A 277 -9.57 19.37 28.74
C TRP A 277 -9.41 18.91 27.29
N LEU A 278 -10.23 19.42 26.37
CA LEU A 278 -10.13 19.12 24.93
C LEU A 278 -8.71 19.43 24.41
N LEU A 279 -8.18 20.61 24.75
CA LEU A 279 -6.82 20.99 24.36
C LEU A 279 -5.75 20.13 25.05
N GLY A 280 -5.88 19.89 26.35
CA GLY A 280 -4.94 19.05 27.10
C GLY A 280 -4.87 17.60 26.59
N ILE A 281 -6.02 17.01 26.30
CA ILE A 281 -6.14 15.67 25.71
C ILE A 281 -5.55 15.66 24.31
N THR A 282 -5.85 16.66 23.47
CA THR A 282 -5.28 16.79 22.12
C THR A 282 -3.75 16.78 22.15
N VAL A 283 -3.14 17.55 23.05
CA VAL A 283 -1.68 17.60 23.21
C VAL A 283 -1.14 16.24 23.67
N LEU A 284 -1.79 15.60 24.65
CA LEU A 284 -1.37 14.30 25.15
C LEU A 284 -1.49 13.19 24.10
N THR A 285 -2.56 13.21 23.31
CA THR A 285 -2.75 12.34 22.14
C THR A 285 -1.64 12.57 21.12
N SER A 286 -1.26 13.82 20.85
CA SER A 286 -0.17 14.12 19.92
C SER A 286 1.16 13.51 20.37
N PHE A 287 1.53 13.62 21.66
CA PHE A 287 2.76 12.98 22.16
C PHE A 287 2.69 11.45 22.11
N THR A 288 1.53 10.88 22.43
CA THR A 288 1.35 9.42 22.40
C THR A 288 1.35 8.89 20.96
N ALA A 289 0.76 9.64 20.02
CA ALA A 289 0.76 9.34 18.59
C ALA A 289 2.16 9.43 17.99
N ASP A 290 2.99 10.37 18.43
CA ASP A 290 4.39 10.47 18.00
C ASP A 290 5.20 9.21 18.34
N VAL A 291 5.05 8.70 19.57
CA VAL A 291 5.64 7.41 19.99
C VAL A 291 5.07 6.24 19.19
N LEU A 292 3.74 6.22 18.98
CA LEU A 292 3.09 5.18 18.20
C LEU A 292 3.69 5.10 16.79
N VAL A 293 3.67 6.21 16.06
CA VAL A 293 4.15 6.28 14.68
C VAL A 293 5.65 5.97 14.61
N GLY A 294 6.44 6.52 15.54
CA GLY A 294 7.90 6.29 15.59
C GLY A 294 8.29 4.83 15.81
N SER A 295 7.39 4.02 16.38
CA SER A 295 7.60 2.58 16.59
C SER A 295 7.09 1.69 15.44
N ILE A 296 6.40 2.24 14.42
CA ILE A 296 5.75 1.43 13.36
C ILE A 296 6.78 0.69 12.51
N GLU A 297 7.80 1.38 11.98
CA GLU A 297 8.81 0.75 11.11
C GLU A 297 9.51 -0.40 11.82
N GLU A 298 10.06 -0.13 13.01
CA GLU A 298 10.79 -1.16 13.77
C GLU A 298 9.88 -2.33 14.18
N THR A 299 8.61 -2.06 14.50
CA THR A 299 7.63 -3.12 14.78
C THR A 299 7.32 -3.95 13.52
N ALA A 300 7.13 -3.30 12.38
CA ALA A 300 6.86 -3.94 11.10
C ALA A 300 8.01 -4.87 10.69
N GLU A 301 9.24 -4.38 10.79
CA GLU A 301 10.45 -5.14 10.45
C GLU A 301 10.68 -6.30 11.42
N LYS A 302 10.66 -6.03 12.73
CA LYS A 302 11.02 -6.99 13.77
C LYS A 302 10.01 -8.13 13.92
N TYR A 303 8.73 -7.81 13.80
CA TYR A 303 7.65 -8.80 13.95
C TYR A 303 7.10 -9.29 12.61
N HIS A 304 7.70 -8.88 11.49
CA HIS A 304 7.28 -9.25 10.14
C HIS A 304 5.80 -8.93 9.86
N ILE A 305 5.33 -7.79 10.35
CA ILE A 305 3.95 -7.33 10.15
C ILE A 305 3.96 -6.32 9.00
N PRO A 306 3.19 -6.54 7.92
CA PRO A 306 3.14 -5.58 6.81
C PRO A 306 2.68 -4.19 7.28
N LYS A 307 3.41 -3.13 6.89
CA LYS A 307 2.99 -1.73 7.16
C LYS A 307 1.57 -1.43 6.70
N GLY A 308 1.19 -1.99 5.55
CA GLY A 308 -0.18 -1.91 5.03
C GLY A 308 -1.21 -2.48 6.00
N PHE A 309 -0.92 -3.61 6.65
CA PHE A 309 -1.79 -4.21 7.67
C PHE A 309 -1.88 -3.34 8.94
N ILE A 310 -0.74 -2.80 9.40
CA ILE A 310 -0.71 -1.91 10.58
C ILE A 310 -1.60 -0.69 10.32
N GLY A 311 -1.42 -0.03 9.17
CA GLY A 311 -2.23 1.13 8.83
C GLY A 311 -3.68 0.78 8.53
N LEU A 312 -3.97 -0.22 7.70
CA LEU A 312 -5.33 -0.54 7.25
C LEU A 312 -6.22 -1.16 8.32
N ILE A 313 -5.66 -1.93 9.25
CA ILE A 313 -6.44 -2.72 10.23
C ILE A 313 -6.18 -2.24 11.66
N LEU A 314 -4.92 -2.13 12.08
CA LEU A 314 -4.60 -1.89 13.50
C LEU A 314 -4.88 -0.44 13.92
N LEU A 315 -4.37 0.55 13.19
CA LEU A 315 -4.52 1.97 13.57
C LEU A 315 -6.00 2.42 13.67
N PRO A 316 -6.87 2.11 12.69
CA PRO A 316 -8.30 2.39 12.75
C PRO A 316 -9.00 1.82 13.97
N LEU A 317 -8.62 0.61 14.39
CA LEU A 317 -9.27 -0.07 15.49
C LEU A 317 -9.12 0.70 16.80
N VAL A 318 -8.01 1.42 16.97
CA VAL A 318 -7.76 2.25 18.15
C VAL A 318 -8.39 3.63 18.02
N ALA A 319 -8.24 4.28 16.87
CA ALA A 319 -8.79 5.61 16.65
C ALA A 319 -10.32 5.60 16.84
N ASN A 320 -10.97 4.54 16.36
CA ASN A 320 -12.42 4.41 16.38
C ASN A 320 -12.93 3.60 17.59
N ALA A 321 -12.07 3.11 18.48
CA ALA A 321 -12.45 2.18 19.56
C ALA A 321 -13.60 2.69 20.45
N ALA A 322 -13.63 3.99 20.72
CA ALA A 322 -14.69 4.62 21.50
C ALA A 322 -16.02 4.59 20.75
N GLU A 323 -16.01 4.95 19.46
CA GLU A 323 -17.17 4.90 18.56
C GLU A 323 -17.71 3.47 18.40
N HIS A 324 -16.83 2.47 18.36
CA HIS A 324 -17.21 1.06 18.29
C HIS A 324 -18.13 0.69 19.47
N VAL A 325 -17.72 1.04 20.68
CA VAL A 325 -18.45 0.67 21.89
C VAL A 325 -19.75 1.45 22.02
N THR A 326 -19.75 2.76 21.72
CA THR A 326 -20.97 3.57 21.80
C THR A 326 -21.99 3.14 20.77
N SER A 327 -21.57 2.90 19.52
CA SER A 327 -22.44 2.44 18.43
C SER A 327 -23.08 1.08 18.76
N VAL A 328 -22.28 0.10 19.19
CA VAL A 328 -22.80 -1.24 19.57
C VAL A 328 -23.78 -1.14 20.73
N TRP A 329 -23.47 -0.33 21.75
CA TRP A 329 -24.36 -0.13 22.90
C TRP A 329 -25.69 0.54 22.51
N MET A 330 -25.67 1.52 21.60
CA MET A 330 -26.88 2.15 21.08
C MET A 330 -27.72 1.18 20.26
N ALA A 331 -27.09 0.34 19.43
CA ALA A 331 -27.78 -0.69 18.68
C ALA A 331 -28.48 -1.71 19.60
N MET A 332 -27.82 -2.14 20.67
CA MET A 332 -28.41 -3.01 21.71
C MET A 332 -29.57 -2.36 22.48
N LYS A 333 -29.72 -1.04 22.43
CA LYS A 333 -30.86 -0.30 23.00
C LYS A 333 -31.99 -0.08 22.00
N GLY A 334 -31.87 -0.60 20.78
CA GLY A 334 -32.87 -0.37 19.73
C GLY A 334 -32.67 0.95 18.98
N LYS A 335 -31.63 1.74 19.28
CA LYS A 335 -31.39 3.06 18.69
C LYS A 335 -30.49 2.97 17.45
N LEU A 336 -31.00 2.26 16.44
CA LEU A 336 -30.24 1.96 15.23
C LEU A 336 -29.98 3.19 14.34
N GLU A 337 -30.90 4.16 14.32
CA GLU A 337 -30.71 5.43 13.59
C GLU A 337 -29.46 6.19 14.07
N LEU A 338 -29.25 6.26 15.39
CA LEU A 338 -28.07 6.88 15.99
C LEU A 338 -26.80 6.08 15.66
N THR A 339 -26.90 4.76 15.69
CA THR A 339 -25.80 3.83 15.35
C THR A 339 -25.30 4.06 13.92
N ILE A 340 -26.22 4.10 12.95
CA ILE A 340 -25.91 4.37 11.54
C ILE A 340 -25.36 5.79 11.38
N GLY A 341 -25.93 6.76 12.10
CA GLY A 341 -25.44 8.13 12.13
C GLY A 341 -23.99 8.24 12.59
N ILE A 342 -23.61 7.54 13.65
CA ILE A 342 -22.23 7.48 14.16
C ILE A 342 -21.31 6.84 13.11
N SER A 343 -21.62 5.62 12.66
CA SER A 343 -20.74 4.85 11.78
C SER A 343 -20.61 5.46 10.37
N VAL A 344 -21.73 5.71 9.69
CA VAL A 344 -21.74 6.24 8.32
C VAL A 344 -21.36 7.72 8.33
N GLY A 345 -21.80 8.49 9.33
CA GLY A 345 -21.46 9.89 9.47
C GLY A 345 -19.96 10.12 9.66
N SER A 346 -19.32 9.38 10.59
CA SER A 346 -17.87 9.42 10.79
C SER A 346 -17.12 9.05 9.51
N SER A 347 -17.56 7.98 8.82
CA SER A 347 -16.97 7.59 7.54
C SER A 347 -17.07 8.67 6.45
N ILE A 348 -18.18 9.44 6.39
CA ILE A 348 -18.35 10.55 5.42
C ILE A 348 -17.37 11.67 5.76
N GLN A 349 -17.22 11.98 7.04
CA GLN A 349 -16.26 12.99 7.50
C GLN A 349 -14.83 12.56 7.18
N ILE A 350 -14.48 11.29 7.38
CA ILE A 350 -13.13 10.80 7.02
C ILE A 350 -12.89 10.94 5.51
N ALA A 351 -13.81 10.44 4.67
CA ALA A 351 -13.63 10.41 3.22
C ALA A 351 -13.70 11.81 2.56
N ALA A 352 -14.61 12.67 3.00
CA ALA A 352 -14.86 13.97 2.37
C ALA A 352 -14.15 15.15 3.07
N PHE A 353 -13.66 14.97 4.30
CA PHE A 353 -12.95 16.02 5.05
C PHE A 353 -11.55 15.61 5.47
N VAL A 354 -11.38 14.56 6.29
CA VAL A 354 -10.06 14.21 6.86
C VAL A 354 -9.04 13.85 5.78
N VAL A 355 -9.43 12.99 4.83
CA VAL A 355 -8.57 12.57 3.71
C VAL A 355 -8.12 13.77 2.87
N PRO A 356 -9.03 14.59 2.32
CA PRO A 356 -8.66 15.82 1.64
C PRO A 356 -7.82 16.79 2.48
N LEU A 357 -8.15 16.96 3.76
CA LEU A 357 -7.43 17.86 4.66
C LEU A 357 -5.98 17.43 4.78
N LEU A 358 -5.70 16.14 4.98
CA LEU A 358 -4.33 15.63 5.10
C LEU A 358 -3.54 15.77 3.80
N VAL A 359 -4.17 15.68 2.63
CA VAL A 359 -3.52 16.01 1.34
C VAL A 359 -3.13 17.48 1.27
N ILE A 360 -3.99 18.39 1.71
CA ILE A 360 -3.68 19.83 1.76
C ILE A 360 -2.58 20.13 2.78
N VAL A 361 -2.66 19.54 3.98
CA VAL A 361 -1.61 19.69 5.02
C VAL A 361 -0.27 19.18 4.51
N SER A 362 -0.25 18.01 3.84
CA SER A 362 0.94 17.49 3.17
C SER A 362 1.51 18.47 2.15
N TRP A 363 0.65 19.08 1.34
CA TRP A 363 1.08 20.06 0.34
C TRP A 363 1.73 21.29 0.99
N VAL A 364 1.19 21.77 2.12
CA VAL A 364 1.76 22.90 2.87
C VAL A 364 3.10 22.56 3.51
N ILE A 365 3.27 21.34 4.02
CA ILE A 365 4.50 20.86 4.68
C ILE A 365 5.58 20.45 3.64
N GLY A 366 5.25 20.44 2.35
CA GLY A 366 6.18 20.05 1.28
C GLY A 366 6.38 18.53 1.17
N LYS A 367 5.41 17.74 1.65
CA LYS A 367 5.36 16.29 1.48
C LYS A 367 4.41 15.93 0.33
N GLU A 368 4.65 14.80 -0.33
CA GLU A 368 3.95 14.39 -1.55
C GLU A 368 2.88 13.33 -1.29
N LEU A 369 1.97 13.56 -0.33
CA LEU A 369 0.83 12.68 -0.12
C LEU A 369 -0.12 12.71 -1.33
N THR A 370 -0.38 11.54 -1.89
CA THR A 370 -1.35 11.34 -2.98
C THR A 370 -2.60 10.62 -2.47
N LEU A 371 -3.69 10.71 -3.24
CA LEU A 371 -4.89 9.87 -3.07
C LEU A 371 -4.77 8.56 -3.85
N TYR A 372 -3.54 8.10 -4.09
CA TYR A 372 -3.28 6.82 -4.71
C TYR A 372 -3.27 5.73 -3.64
N PHE A 373 -4.18 4.78 -3.81
CA PHE A 373 -4.28 3.59 -2.98
C PHE A 373 -3.98 2.37 -3.84
N ALA A 374 -3.49 1.29 -3.21
CA ALA A 374 -3.24 0.07 -3.95
C ALA A 374 -4.55 -0.54 -4.47
N ASP A 375 -4.47 -1.39 -5.49
CA ASP A 375 -5.65 -2.00 -6.12
C ASP A 375 -6.50 -2.76 -5.08
N PHE A 376 -5.86 -3.51 -4.19
CA PHE A 376 -6.54 -4.23 -3.11
C PHE A 376 -7.34 -3.30 -2.19
N GLU A 377 -6.76 -2.17 -1.80
CA GLU A 377 -7.38 -1.20 -0.89
C GLU A 377 -8.55 -0.49 -1.58
N THR A 378 -8.35 -0.11 -2.83
CA THR A 378 -9.35 0.55 -3.69
C THR A 378 -10.56 -0.36 -3.90
N VAL A 379 -10.33 -1.63 -4.26
CA VAL A 379 -11.39 -2.63 -4.46
C VAL A 379 -12.10 -2.93 -3.14
N SER A 380 -11.34 -3.10 -2.05
CA SER A 380 -11.92 -3.38 -0.73
C SER A 380 -12.83 -2.25 -0.27
N LEU A 381 -12.40 -0.98 -0.41
CA LEU A 381 -13.24 0.18 -0.10
C LEU A 381 -14.52 0.19 -0.94
N PHE A 382 -14.38 0.04 -2.26
CA PHE A 382 -15.51 0.12 -3.19
C PHE A 382 -16.57 -0.97 -2.92
N VAL A 383 -16.12 -2.22 -2.73
CA VAL A 383 -17.00 -3.35 -2.38
C VAL A 383 -17.68 -3.13 -1.04
N SER A 384 -16.96 -2.60 -0.05
CA SER A 384 -17.51 -2.33 1.29
C SER A 384 -18.59 -1.26 1.28
N VAL A 385 -18.37 -0.17 0.54
CA VAL A 385 -19.35 0.91 0.39
C VAL A 385 -20.61 0.40 -0.32
N ILE A 386 -20.45 -0.39 -1.39
CA ILE A 386 -21.60 -1.00 -2.08
C ILE A 386 -22.38 -1.91 -1.13
N LEU A 387 -21.69 -2.81 -0.41
CA LEU A 387 -22.35 -3.72 0.52
C LEU A 387 -23.16 -2.95 1.56
N VAL A 388 -22.55 -1.97 2.22
CA VAL A 388 -23.23 -1.20 3.28
C VAL A 388 -24.39 -0.38 2.72
N ASN A 389 -24.25 0.20 1.54
CA ASN A 389 -25.35 0.91 0.88
C ASN A 389 -26.53 -0.03 0.58
N LEU A 390 -26.25 -1.26 0.12
CA LEU A 390 -27.29 -2.25 -0.13
C LEU A 390 -28.00 -2.67 1.16
N LEU A 391 -27.25 -2.83 2.25
CA LEU A 391 -27.80 -3.18 3.57
C LEU A 391 -28.63 -2.05 4.19
N ILE A 392 -28.27 -0.79 3.94
CA ILE A 392 -29.00 0.35 4.49
C ILE A 392 -30.28 0.66 3.68
N MET A 393 -30.36 0.17 2.45
CA MET A 393 -31.38 0.58 1.48
C MET A 393 -32.80 0.15 1.84
N ASP A 394 -32.97 -0.99 2.50
CA ASP A 394 -34.29 -1.55 2.84
C ASP A 394 -34.86 -1.02 4.17
N GLY A 395 -34.08 -0.23 4.92
CA GLY A 395 -34.49 0.39 6.18
C GLY A 395 -34.59 -0.58 7.35
N LYS A 396 -34.04 -1.78 7.22
CA LYS A 396 -34.08 -2.82 8.24
C LYS A 396 -32.67 -3.31 8.52
N SER A 397 -32.46 -3.86 9.72
CA SER A 397 -31.26 -4.63 10.01
C SER A 397 -31.55 -5.92 10.76
N ASN A 398 -30.72 -6.94 10.53
CA ASN A 398 -30.73 -8.18 11.29
C ASN A 398 -29.31 -8.68 11.62
N TYR A 399 -29.21 -9.71 12.46
CA TYR A 399 -27.92 -10.24 12.91
C TYR A 399 -27.08 -10.84 11.77
N MET A 400 -27.73 -11.35 10.71
CA MET A 400 -27.04 -11.98 9.58
C MET A 400 -26.31 -10.95 8.74
N GLU A 401 -26.91 -9.78 8.52
CA GLU A 401 -26.26 -8.66 7.85
C GLU A 401 -25.08 -8.13 8.66
N GLY A 402 -25.21 -8.09 9.98
CA GLY A 402 -24.10 -7.80 10.88
C GLY A 402 -22.94 -8.78 10.73
N LEU A 403 -23.27 -10.08 10.72
CA LEU A 403 -22.29 -11.14 10.49
C LEU A 403 -21.61 -11.03 9.12
N MET A 404 -22.35 -10.69 8.06
CA MET A 404 -21.79 -10.49 6.72
C MET A 404 -20.78 -9.35 6.67
N CYS A 405 -21.08 -8.22 7.31
CA CYS A 405 -20.15 -7.09 7.41
C CYS A 405 -18.89 -7.46 8.19
N CYS A 406 -19.04 -8.10 9.36
CA CYS A 406 -17.89 -8.56 10.15
C CYS A 406 -17.05 -9.60 9.39
N ALA A 407 -17.70 -10.54 8.69
CA ALA A 407 -17.01 -11.54 7.90
C ALA A 407 -16.20 -10.92 6.75
N LEU A 408 -16.76 -9.93 6.03
CA LEU A 408 -16.03 -9.21 5.00
C LEU A 408 -14.83 -8.46 5.59
N TYR A 409 -15.00 -7.78 6.73
CA TYR A 409 -13.90 -7.08 7.40
C TYR A 409 -12.76 -8.05 7.79
N ILE A 410 -13.10 -9.23 8.33
CA ILE A 410 -12.12 -10.27 8.68
C ILE A 410 -11.40 -10.79 7.43
N VAL A 411 -12.13 -11.02 6.33
CA VAL A 411 -11.53 -11.45 5.05
C VAL A 411 -10.56 -10.40 4.53
N ILE A 412 -10.93 -9.11 4.57
CA ILE A 412 -10.04 -7.99 4.20
C ILE A 412 -8.81 -7.97 5.12
N ALA A 413 -8.99 -8.14 6.44
CA ALA A 413 -7.88 -8.17 7.39
C ALA A 413 -6.91 -9.32 7.10
N ILE A 414 -7.41 -10.54 6.88
CA ILE A 414 -6.59 -11.70 6.53
C ILE A 414 -5.85 -11.47 5.20
N ALA A 415 -6.54 -10.97 4.18
CA ALA A 415 -5.94 -10.70 2.88
C ALA A 415 -4.85 -9.60 2.95
N SER A 416 -5.08 -8.57 3.78
CA SER A 416 -4.09 -7.51 4.01
C SER A 416 -2.88 -7.93 4.84
N HIS A 417 -2.98 -9.08 5.54
CA HIS A 417 -1.88 -9.64 6.34
C HIS A 417 -0.92 -10.50 5.51
N ASP A 418 -1.24 -10.80 4.25
CA ASP A 418 -0.36 -11.59 3.39
C ASP A 418 1.00 -10.87 3.25
N PRO A 419 2.12 -11.49 3.70
CA PRO A 419 3.44 -10.88 3.65
C PRO A 419 4.01 -10.80 2.23
N THR A 420 3.26 -11.22 1.21
CA THR A 420 3.62 -10.92 -0.18
C THR A 420 3.71 -9.41 -0.37
N PRO A 421 4.89 -8.86 -0.68
CA PRO A 421 5.06 -7.42 -0.76
C PRO A 421 4.22 -6.91 -1.93
N SER A 422 3.16 -6.17 -1.62
CA SER A 422 2.50 -5.30 -2.58
C SER A 422 3.56 -4.31 -3.08
N GLN A 423 4.06 -4.55 -4.28
CA GLN A 423 4.92 -3.60 -4.96
C GLN A 423 4.14 -2.29 -5.14
N THR A 424 4.53 -1.23 -4.42
CA THR A 424 4.45 0.17 -4.91
C THR A 424 5.11 1.14 -3.91
N GLU A 425 6.28 1.61 -4.35
CA GLU A 425 6.89 2.95 -4.25
C GLU A 425 7.12 3.68 -2.90
N GLY A 426 8.37 4.17 -2.77
CA GLY A 426 8.58 5.54 -2.29
C GLY A 426 9.11 5.72 -0.87
N SER A 427 10.10 4.94 -0.41
CA SER A 427 10.98 5.41 0.65
C SER A 427 12.42 5.12 0.29
N SER A 428 13.23 6.18 0.24
CA SER A 428 14.68 6.13 0.17
C SER A 428 15.23 5.56 1.48
N ALA A 429 14.99 4.28 1.74
CA ALA A 429 15.80 3.55 2.71
C ALA A 429 17.20 3.48 2.13
N SER A 430 18.16 4.10 2.82
CA SER A 430 19.58 4.00 2.53
C SER A 430 19.96 2.53 2.35
N ARG A 431 20.19 2.14 1.09
CA ARG A 431 20.52 0.76 0.71
C ARG A 431 21.86 0.38 1.32
N PRO A 432 22.02 -0.85 1.85
CA PRO A 432 23.33 -1.33 2.23
C PRO A 432 24.19 -1.36 0.96
N THR A 433 25.28 -0.62 0.98
CA THR A 433 26.33 -0.72 -0.02
C THR A 433 26.86 -2.15 -0.02
N LEU A 434 26.80 -2.81 -1.18
CA LEU A 434 27.43 -4.10 -1.41
C LEU A 434 28.93 -3.97 -1.07
N ASP A 435 29.35 -4.68 -0.03
CA ASP A 435 30.76 -4.74 0.32
C ASP A 435 31.50 -5.49 -0.80
N HIS A 436 32.59 -4.90 -1.28
CA HIS A 436 33.37 -5.39 -2.40
C HIS A 436 34.14 -6.66 -2.00
N GLY A 437 33.47 -7.79 -1.94
CA GLY A 437 34.11 -9.06 -1.66
C GLY A 437 33.09 -10.18 -1.51
N THR A 438 33.03 -11.07 -2.50
CA THR A 438 32.17 -12.26 -2.59
C THR A 438 30.67 -12.00 -2.80
N LEU A 439 30.19 -12.20 -4.03
CA LEU A 439 28.79 -12.51 -4.31
C LEU A 439 28.42 -13.80 -3.55
N SER A 440 27.78 -13.65 -2.41
CA SER A 440 27.27 -14.75 -1.60
C SER A 440 25.98 -15.27 -2.22
N ASP A 441 25.98 -16.51 -2.75
CA ASP A 441 24.83 -17.27 -3.28
C ASP A 441 23.69 -16.40 -3.86
N PRO A 442 23.65 -16.13 -5.18
CA PRO A 442 22.65 -15.25 -5.81
C PRO A 442 21.18 -15.63 -5.53
N ARG A 443 20.93 -16.85 -5.05
CA ARG A 443 19.59 -17.32 -4.65
C ARG A 443 19.14 -16.79 -3.28
N LYS A 444 20.07 -16.35 -2.44
CA LYS A 444 19.79 -15.78 -1.10
C LYS A 444 19.51 -14.27 -1.14
N GLU A 445 19.99 -13.58 -2.16
CA GLU A 445 19.78 -12.14 -2.35
C GLU A 445 18.44 -11.82 -3.05
N GLY A 446 17.71 -12.85 -3.51
CA GLY A 446 16.26 -12.79 -3.79
C GLY A 446 15.82 -11.93 -4.98
N ARG A 447 16.72 -11.34 -5.76
CA ARG A 447 16.39 -10.34 -6.81
C ARG A 447 17.41 -10.32 -7.96
N VAL A 448 17.63 -11.44 -8.64
CA VAL A 448 18.57 -11.52 -9.76
C VAL A 448 17.92 -12.20 -10.95
N ASP A 449 17.42 -11.44 -11.92
CA ASP A 449 16.87 -12.02 -13.14
C ASP A 449 18.01 -12.58 -14.03
N ILE A 450 17.71 -13.66 -14.76
CA ILE A 450 18.64 -14.25 -15.74
C ILE A 450 18.05 -14.02 -17.12
N VAL A 451 18.68 -13.13 -17.88
CA VAL A 451 18.31 -12.78 -19.25
C VAL A 451 19.27 -13.47 -20.21
N ALA A 452 18.78 -14.39 -21.03
CA ALA A 452 19.64 -15.13 -21.96
C ALA A 452 19.36 -14.74 -23.41
N ILE A 453 20.39 -14.30 -24.12
CA ILE A 453 20.30 -13.84 -25.51
C ILE A 453 20.34 -15.02 -26.46
N GLY A 454 19.28 -15.17 -27.25
CA GLY A 454 19.22 -16.19 -28.28
C GLY A 454 19.93 -15.77 -29.56
N ARG A 455 20.63 -16.73 -30.20
CA ARG A 455 21.19 -16.58 -31.57
C ARG A 455 22.14 -15.38 -31.71
N ASN A 456 23.15 -15.27 -30.85
CA ASN A 456 24.12 -14.16 -30.92
C ASN A 456 25.45 -14.50 -31.62
N TYR A 457 25.64 -15.74 -32.09
CA TYR A 457 26.83 -16.19 -32.83
C TYR A 457 26.45 -16.72 -34.22
N LEU A 458 27.13 -16.23 -35.27
CA LEU A 458 26.78 -16.53 -36.66
C LEU A 458 26.94 -18.02 -37.00
N GLU A 459 28.01 -18.66 -36.56
CA GLU A 459 28.27 -20.09 -36.83
C GLU A 459 27.28 -21.00 -36.10
N HIS A 460 26.84 -20.62 -34.90
CA HIS A 460 25.80 -21.35 -34.17
C HIS A 460 24.41 -21.23 -34.84
N ILE A 461 24.09 -20.07 -35.44
CA ILE A 461 22.86 -19.89 -36.21
C ILE A 461 22.83 -20.82 -37.43
N LYS A 462 23.97 -20.95 -38.13
CA LYS A 462 24.11 -21.85 -39.28
C LYS A 462 24.02 -23.32 -38.87
N GLU A 463 24.65 -23.71 -37.76
CA GLU A 463 24.63 -25.08 -37.21
C GLU A 463 23.20 -25.57 -36.96
N LEU A 464 22.34 -24.70 -36.42
CA LEU A 464 20.94 -25.04 -36.10
C LEU A 464 19.93 -24.69 -37.21
N GLY A 465 20.41 -24.32 -38.42
CA GLY A 465 19.55 -24.02 -39.58
C GLY A 465 18.59 -22.84 -39.36
N ASN A 466 18.95 -21.89 -38.49
CA ASN A 466 18.09 -20.75 -38.14
C ASN A 466 18.36 -19.53 -39.03
N THR A 467 17.38 -18.63 -39.14
CA THR A 467 17.59 -17.30 -39.72
C THR A 467 18.20 -16.35 -38.69
N VAL A 468 19.05 -15.43 -39.15
CA VAL A 468 19.57 -14.33 -38.33
C VAL A 468 18.39 -13.41 -37.99
N PRO A 469 18.09 -13.20 -36.69
CA PRO A 469 16.99 -12.33 -36.30
C PRO A 469 17.34 -10.86 -36.59
N PRO A 470 16.37 -10.01 -36.99
CA PRO A 470 16.60 -8.60 -37.30
C PRO A 470 16.94 -7.77 -36.06
N GLU A 471 16.54 -8.22 -34.88
CA GLU A 471 16.85 -7.64 -33.58
C GLU A 471 17.32 -8.76 -32.63
N PRO A 472 18.15 -8.46 -31.62
CA PRO A 472 18.43 -9.43 -30.56
C PRO A 472 17.10 -9.88 -29.95
N PHE A 473 16.94 -11.17 -29.67
CA PHE A 473 15.80 -11.64 -28.87
C PHE A 473 16.36 -12.37 -27.66
N PHE A 474 15.62 -12.34 -26.57
CA PHE A 474 16.03 -12.98 -25.34
C PHE A 474 14.89 -13.77 -24.73
N PHE A 475 15.25 -14.64 -23.79
CA PHE A 475 14.33 -15.38 -22.95
C PHE A 475 14.80 -15.31 -21.51
N LEU A 476 13.87 -15.48 -20.59
CA LEU A 476 14.16 -15.46 -19.16
C LEU A 476 14.39 -16.88 -18.65
N LYS A 477 15.34 -17.02 -17.74
CA LYS A 477 15.52 -18.22 -16.92
C LYS A 477 15.16 -17.87 -15.47
N PRO A 478 14.41 -18.73 -14.76
CA PRO A 478 14.08 -18.49 -13.36
C PRO A 478 15.35 -18.56 -12.51
N THR A 479 15.41 -17.77 -11.44
CA THR A 479 16.55 -17.72 -10.50
C THR A 479 16.85 -19.08 -9.85
N THR A 480 15.83 -19.93 -9.69
CA THR A 480 15.96 -21.30 -9.19
C THR A 480 16.78 -22.21 -10.10
N SER A 481 16.99 -21.82 -11.37
CA SER A 481 17.83 -22.58 -12.30
C SER A 481 19.33 -22.50 -11.99
N TYR A 482 19.78 -21.55 -11.16
CA TYR A 482 21.17 -21.50 -10.72
C TYR A 482 21.58 -22.81 -10.03
N LEU A 483 22.70 -23.38 -10.45
CA LEU A 483 23.26 -24.55 -9.80
C LEU A 483 23.99 -24.16 -8.51
N THR A 484 23.73 -24.89 -7.42
CA THR A 484 24.58 -24.88 -6.23
C THR A 484 25.28 -26.21 -6.04
N GLY A 485 26.61 -26.16 -5.98
CA GLY A 485 27.47 -27.34 -5.96
C GLY A 485 27.88 -27.75 -7.37
N LYS A 486 28.27 -29.02 -7.53
CA LYS A 486 28.72 -29.58 -8.82
C LYS A 486 27.68 -30.52 -9.48
N ARG A 487 26.56 -30.74 -8.78
CA ARG A 487 25.41 -31.62 -9.07
C ARG A 487 24.49 -31.16 -10.21
N PHE A 488 24.78 -31.36 -11.50
CA PHE A 488 23.83 -30.99 -12.57
C PHE A 488 22.76 -32.07 -12.78
N GLU A 489 21.47 -31.74 -12.72
CA GLU A 489 20.37 -32.71 -12.79
C GLU A 489 19.78 -32.85 -14.19
N VAL A 490 19.76 -34.07 -14.73
CA VAL A 490 19.15 -34.42 -16.02
C VAL A 490 17.74 -34.98 -15.78
N PRO A 491 16.65 -34.29 -16.20
CA PRO A 491 15.29 -34.78 -16.05
C PRO A 491 14.98 -35.99 -16.93
N LYS A 492 14.04 -36.84 -16.48
CA LYS A 492 13.66 -38.06 -17.21
C LYS A 492 12.96 -37.73 -18.54
N GLY A 493 13.40 -38.37 -19.62
CA GLY A 493 12.85 -38.19 -20.96
C GLY A 493 13.26 -36.87 -21.63
N VAL A 494 14.12 -36.07 -21.01
CA VAL A 494 14.59 -34.79 -21.55
C VAL A 494 15.96 -34.97 -22.23
N LEU A 495 16.08 -34.45 -23.46
CA LEU A 495 17.35 -34.34 -24.16
C LEU A 495 18.00 -33.01 -23.78
N VAL A 496 18.93 -33.01 -22.84
CA VAL A 496 19.61 -31.79 -22.38
C VAL A 496 20.79 -31.46 -23.29
N HIS A 497 20.88 -30.21 -23.75
CA HIS A 497 22.04 -29.68 -24.45
C HIS A 497 22.77 -28.62 -23.63
N TYR A 498 24.10 -28.54 -23.78
CA TYR A 498 24.94 -27.49 -23.18
C TYR A 498 25.17 -26.33 -24.16
N GLU A 499 25.28 -25.12 -23.62
CA GLU A 499 25.59 -23.89 -24.35
C GLU A 499 26.53 -23.05 -23.45
N VAL A 500 27.86 -23.11 -23.64
CA VAL A 500 28.81 -22.31 -22.83
C VAL A 500 28.77 -20.84 -23.24
N GLU A 501 28.69 -19.93 -22.27
CA GLU A 501 28.47 -18.49 -22.51
C GLU A 501 29.27 -17.61 -21.54
N LEU A 502 29.57 -16.38 -21.98
CA LEU A 502 29.98 -15.31 -21.07
C LEU A 502 28.72 -14.71 -20.43
N GLY A 503 28.68 -14.68 -19.11
CA GLY A 503 27.69 -13.95 -18.32
C GLY A 503 28.18 -12.55 -17.98
N VAL A 504 27.29 -11.56 -18.10
CA VAL A 504 27.53 -10.16 -17.70
C VAL A 504 26.67 -9.86 -16.48
N VAL A 505 27.30 -9.43 -15.39
CA VAL A 505 26.61 -9.08 -14.15
C VAL A 505 26.41 -7.57 -14.10
N ILE A 506 25.17 -7.15 -13.90
CA ILE A 506 24.80 -5.73 -13.78
C ILE A 506 25.16 -5.22 -12.38
N GLY A 507 25.89 -4.11 -12.30
CA GLY A 507 26.33 -3.47 -11.07
C GLY A 507 25.63 -2.16 -10.74
N LYS A 508 24.76 -1.69 -11.64
CA LYS A 508 24.01 -0.46 -11.45
C LYS A 508 22.66 -0.61 -12.11
N THR A 509 21.60 -0.46 -11.32
CA THR A 509 20.23 -0.47 -11.84
C THR A 509 20.06 0.59 -12.95
N GLY A 510 19.39 0.23 -14.05
CA GLY A 510 19.11 1.15 -15.13
C GLY A 510 18.04 0.64 -16.10
N ARG A 511 17.33 1.59 -16.70
CA ARG A 511 16.36 1.39 -17.78
C ARG A 511 16.74 2.28 -18.95
N ASP A 512 16.44 1.85 -20.18
CA ASP A 512 16.71 2.60 -21.41
C ASP A 512 18.18 3.02 -21.53
N ILE A 513 19.10 2.12 -21.16
CA ILE A 513 20.54 2.38 -21.09
C ILE A 513 21.08 2.50 -22.51
N SER A 514 21.67 3.64 -22.87
CA SER A 514 22.33 3.78 -24.17
C SER A 514 23.61 2.92 -24.26
N GLU A 515 24.03 2.51 -25.47
CA GLU A 515 25.27 1.73 -25.64
C GLU A 515 26.50 2.44 -25.05
N ALA A 516 26.53 3.77 -25.13
CA ALA A 516 27.61 4.59 -24.57
C ALA A 516 27.68 4.52 -23.03
N GLN A 517 26.56 4.25 -22.37
CA GLN A 517 26.47 4.16 -20.90
C GLN A 517 26.56 2.73 -20.39
N ALA A 518 26.29 1.73 -21.25
CA ALA A 518 26.19 0.32 -20.88
C ALA A 518 27.38 -0.18 -20.06
N ASP A 519 28.59 0.25 -20.42
CA ASP A 519 29.82 -0.12 -19.74
C ASP A 519 29.81 0.25 -18.25
N SER A 520 29.30 1.44 -17.91
CA SER A 520 29.21 1.92 -16.51
C SER A 520 28.19 1.16 -15.65
N HIS A 521 27.39 0.28 -16.26
CA HIS A 521 26.40 -0.55 -15.58
C HIS A 521 26.89 -1.99 -15.34
N VAL A 522 28.09 -2.37 -15.80
CA VAL A 522 28.62 -3.72 -15.63
C VAL A 522 29.46 -3.81 -14.35
N ALA A 523 29.07 -4.69 -13.41
CA ALA A 523 29.88 -5.02 -12.23
C ALA A 523 31.05 -5.95 -12.58
N GLY A 524 30.81 -6.88 -13.50
CA GLY A 524 31.78 -7.90 -13.86
C GLY A 524 31.16 -9.02 -14.68
N TYR A 525 31.82 -10.18 -14.65
CA TYR A 525 31.55 -11.27 -15.57
C TYR A 525 31.54 -12.63 -14.87
N THR A 526 30.93 -13.60 -15.52
CA THR A 526 30.97 -15.01 -15.12
C THR A 526 31.15 -15.91 -16.35
N LEU A 527 31.65 -17.12 -16.13
CA LEU A 527 31.51 -18.22 -17.07
C LEU A 527 30.22 -18.97 -16.72
N SER A 528 29.30 -19.08 -17.67
CA SER A 528 28.01 -19.74 -17.46
C SER A 528 27.76 -20.82 -18.51
N ILE A 529 26.86 -21.75 -18.20
CA ILE A 529 26.37 -22.74 -19.16
C ILE A 529 24.84 -22.64 -19.20
N ASP A 530 24.28 -22.29 -20.36
CA ASP A 530 22.84 -22.29 -20.59
C ASP A 530 22.38 -23.71 -20.98
N MET A 531 21.95 -24.49 -19.99
CA MET A 531 21.41 -25.82 -20.26
C MET A 531 20.00 -25.72 -20.86
N THR A 532 19.73 -26.56 -21.85
CA THR A 532 18.49 -26.52 -22.61
C THR A 532 17.85 -27.90 -22.73
N ALA A 533 16.58 -28.04 -22.36
CA ALA A 533 15.77 -29.21 -22.66
C ALA A 533 15.35 -29.18 -24.14
N ARG A 534 16.22 -29.67 -25.02
CA ARG A 534 16.12 -29.46 -26.48
C ARG A 534 14.82 -29.99 -27.08
N ASN A 535 14.47 -31.23 -26.75
CA ASN A 535 13.24 -31.87 -27.25
C ASN A 535 11.98 -31.11 -26.79
N MET A 536 11.95 -30.62 -25.56
CA MET A 536 10.88 -29.74 -25.09
C MET A 536 10.87 -28.39 -25.83
N GLN A 537 12.04 -27.78 -26.03
CA GLN A 537 12.18 -26.50 -26.74
C GLN A 537 11.61 -26.62 -28.16
N ASP A 538 11.91 -27.71 -28.86
CA ASP A 538 11.42 -27.95 -30.22
C ASP A 538 9.90 -28.16 -30.23
N ALA A 539 9.34 -28.85 -29.24
CA ALA A 539 7.90 -29.03 -29.09
C ALA A 539 7.15 -27.70 -28.86
N VAL A 540 7.67 -26.81 -28.01
CA VAL A 540 7.06 -25.49 -27.76
C VAL A 540 7.25 -24.53 -28.92
N LYS A 541 8.41 -24.57 -29.60
CA LYS A 541 8.66 -23.80 -30.84
C LYS A 541 7.66 -24.12 -31.93
N LYS A 542 7.38 -25.41 -32.19
CA LYS A 542 6.37 -25.85 -33.17
C LYS A 542 4.96 -25.33 -32.87
N LYS A 543 4.66 -25.05 -31.59
CA LYS A 543 3.37 -24.55 -31.13
C LYS A 543 3.33 -23.02 -30.92
N GLY A 544 4.46 -22.32 -31.13
CA GLY A 544 4.56 -20.88 -30.85
C GLY A 544 4.47 -20.51 -29.36
N LEU A 545 4.82 -21.43 -28.45
CA LEU A 545 4.74 -21.22 -27.00
C LEU A 545 6.07 -20.70 -26.40
N PRO A 546 6.06 -20.01 -25.25
CA PRO A 546 7.26 -19.51 -24.58
C PRO A 546 8.28 -20.60 -24.21
N TRP A 547 9.57 -20.23 -24.17
CA TRP A 547 10.67 -21.18 -23.92
C TRP A 547 10.99 -21.40 -22.44
N SER A 548 10.31 -20.69 -21.53
CA SER A 548 10.67 -20.62 -20.11
C SER A 548 10.81 -21.99 -19.46
N ALA A 549 9.90 -22.94 -19.74
CA ALA A 549 9.99 -24.30 -19.19
C ALA A 549 11.19 -25.09 -19.74
N ALA A 550 11.51 -24.94 -21.03
CA ALA A 550 12.62 -25.66 -21.66
C ALA A 550 14.00 -25.13 -21.22
N LYS A 551 14.05 -23.90 -20.72
CA LYS A 551 15.26 -23.22 -20.27
C LYS A 551 15.36 -23.12 -18.75
N GLY A 552 14.29 -23.42 -18.00
CA GLY A 552 14.17 -23.09 -16.59
C GLY A 552 14.07 -24.27 -15.62
N PHE A 553 14.55 -25.46 -15.97
CA PHE A 553 14.71 -26.52 -14.98
C PHE A 553 15.73 -26.12 -13.90
N ASP A 554 15.54 -26.61 -12.68
CA ASP A 554 16.54 -26.46 -11.61
C ASP A 554 17.90 -26.96 -12.10
N THR A 555 18.99 -26.30 -11.69
CA THR A 555 20.37 -26.55 -12.13
C THR A 555 20.72 -26.23 -13.59
N PHE A 556 19.79 -25.69 -14.39
CA PHE A 556 20.05 -25.37 -15.81
C PHE A 556 20.86 -24.08 -16.07
N THR A 557 21.34 -23.43 -15.03
CA THR A 557 22.28 -22.29 -15.11
C THR A 557 23.48 -22.50 -14.20
N PRO A 558 24.41 -23.43 -14.52
CA PRO A 558 25.71 -23.47 -13.86
C PRO A 558 26.52 -22.21 -14.17
N THR A 559 27.00 -21.54 -13.14
CA THR A 559 27.74 -20.28 -13.24
C THR A 559 28.96 -20.30 -12.33
N SER A 560 30.10 -19.81 -12.84
CA SER A 560 31.35 -19.72 -12.09
C SER A 560 31.29 -18.66 -10.99
N PRO A 561 32.29 -18.61 -10.09
CA PRO A 561 32.50 -17.44 -9.25
C PRO A 561 32.59 -16.16 -10.08
N PHE A 562 32.18 -15.05 -9.46
CA PHE A 562 32.20 -13.73 -10.05
C PHE A 562 33.62 -13.25 -10.35
N ILE A 563 33.79 -12.65 -11.53
CA ILE A 563 35.01 -12.02 -11.99
C ILE A 563 34.77 -10.51 -12.02
N PRO A 564 35.40 -9.73 -11.13
CA PRO A 564 35.29 -8.27 -11.17
C PRO A 564 35.68 -7.71 -12.52
N ARG A 565 34.95 -6.69 -12.98
CA ARG A 565 35.15 -6.02 -14.27
C ARG A 565 36.62 -5.66 -14.51
N GLU A 566 37.33 -5.20 -13.48
CA GLU A 566 38.72 -4.71 -13.57
C GLU A 566 39.71 -5.81 -13.96
N LYS A 567 39.36 -7.09 -13.76
CA LYS A 567 40.21 -8.22 -14.15
C LYS A 567 40.14 -8.56 -15.64
N ILE A 568 39.15 -8.04 -16.37
CA ILE A 568 38.95 -8.28 -17.80
C ILE A 568 39.09 -6.96 -18.54
N VAL A 569 40.20 -6.82 -19.27
CA VAL A 569 40.49 -5.61 -20.06
C VAL A 569 39.59 -5.50 -21.29
N ASP A 570 39.37 -6.63 -21.98
CA ASP A 570 38.51 -6.70 -23.16
C ASP A 570 37.55 -7.90 -23.05
N PRO A 571 36.28 -7.70 -22.69
CA PRO A 571 35.28 -8.76 -22.61
C PRO A 571 34.88 -9.29 -23.99
N HIS A 572 35.23 -8.58 -25.07
CA HIS A 572 34.97 -8.98 -26.45
C HIS A 572 36.13 -9.76 -27.08
N ASN A 573 37.13 -10.17 -26.30
CA ASN A 573 38.19 -11.04 -26.77
C ASN A 573 38.64 -12.03 -25.69
N LEU A 574 37.73 -12.94 -25.33
CA LEU A 574 37.95 -14.00 -24.34
C LEU A 574 37.72 -15.36 -24.99
N ASN A 575 38.58 -16.33 -24.69
CA ASN A 575 38.39 -17.72 -25.08
C ASN A 575 37.47 -18.41 -24.08
N LEU A 576 36.40 -19.04 -24.58
CA LEU A 576 35.48 -19.87 -23.81
C LEU A 576 35.38 -21.25 -24.42
N TRP A 577 35.43 -22.27 -23.58
CA TRP A 577 35.43 -23.66 -24.02
C TRP A 577 34.66 -24.55 -23.05
N LEU A 578 34.18 -25.68 -23.57
CA LEU A 578 33.50 -26.72 -22.81
C LEU A 578 33.97 -28.09 -23.30
N LYS A 579 34.22 -28.99 -22.35
CA LYS A 579 34.57 -30.39 -22.55
C LYS A 579 33.57 -31.31 -21.86
N ILE A 580 33.31 -32.44 -22.50
CA ILE A 580 32.62 -33.59 -21.88
C ILE A 580 33.61 -34.74 -21.80
N ASN A 581 33.80 -35.29 -20.60
CA ASN A 581 34.71 -36.42 -20.34
C ASN A 581 36.13 -36.17 -20.87
N GLY A 582 36.61 -34.92 -20.80
CA GLY A 582 37.93 -34.50 -21.26
C GLY A 582 38.03 -34.11 -22.74
N GLU A 583 37.01 -34.38 -23.55
CA GLU A 583 36.99 -34.02 -24.98
C GLU A 583 36.38 -32.64 -25.21
N PHE A 584 37.05 -31.79 -26.00
CA PHE A 584 36.48 -30.50 -26.41
C PHE A 584 35.21 -30.70 -27.25
N LYS A 585 34.16 -30.01 -26.82
CA LYS A 585 32.88 -29.95 -27.52
C LYS A 585 32.55 -28.54 -28.01
N GLN A 586 32.89 -27.51 -27.23
CA GLN A 586 32.88 -26.12 -27.69
C GLN A 586 34.24 -25.49 -27.42
N ASN A 587 34.69 -24.66 -28.37
CA ASN A 587 35.89 -23.85 -28.24
C ASN A 587 35.72 -22.63 -29.14
N GLY A 588 35.42 -21.48 -28.55
CA GLY A 588 35.12 -20.25 -29.27
C GLY A 588 35.69 -19.02 -28.58
N ASN A 589 35.44 -17.86 -29.19
CA ASN A 589 35.90 -16.58 -28.65
C ASN A 589 34.78 -15.54 -28.67
N THR A 590 34.70 -14.69 -27.64
CA THR A 590 33.68 -13.65 -27.51
C THR A 590 33.75 -12.56 -28.59
N LYS A 591 34.84 -12.50 -29.37
CA LYS A 591 34.96 -11.61 -30.54
C LYS A 591 33.98 -11.95 -31.64
N ASP A 592 33.49 -13.19 -31.68
CA ASP A 592 32.60 -13.71 -32.71
C ASP A 592 31.11 -13.41 -32.40
N MET A 593 30.81 -12.72 -31.28
CA MET A 593 29.47 -12.18 -30.99
C MET A 593 29.04 -11.19 -32.07
N MET A 594 27.83 -11.38 -32.62
CA MET A 594 27.23 -10.46 -33.58
C MET A 594 26.78 -9.15 -32.91
N ASN A 595 26.00 -9.25 -31.82
CA ASN A 595 25.62 -8.11 -31.00
C ASN A 595 26.55 -8.04 -29.78
N ARG A 596 27.25 -6.92 -29.65
CA ARG A 596 28.17 -6.65 -28.53
C ARG A 596 27.38 -6.35 -27.24
N ILE A 597 28.03 -6.58 -26.09
CA ILE A 597 27.48 -6.34 -24.75
C ILE A 597 26.77 -4.98 -24.62
N PRO A 598 27.32 -3.84 -25.11
CA PRO A 598 26.59 -2.56 -25.05
C PRO A 598 25.23 -2.59 -25.74
N ARG A 599 25.15 -3.19 -26.94
CA ARG A 599 23.91 -3.37 -27.70
C ARG A 599 22.94 -4.31 -26.98
N LEU A 600 23.45 -5.38 -26.34
CA LEU A 600 22.63 -6.31 -25.56
C LEU A 600 22.00 -5.60 -24.36
N ILE A 601 22.80 -4.86 -23.58
CA ILE A 601 22.34 -4.09 -22.42
C ILE A 601 21.32 -3.04 -22.88
N GLN A 602 21.58 -2.31 -23.96
CA GLN A 602 20.61 -1.36 -24.51
C GLN A 602 19.30 -2.03 -24.87
N HIS A 603 19.36 -3.13 -25.63
CA HIS A 603 18.15 -3.80 -26.10
C HIS A 603 17.33 -4.37 -24.93
N VAL A 604 17.97 -5.07 -24.00
CA VAL A 604 17.28 -5.62 -22.82
C VAL A 604 16.72 -4.50 -21.96
N SER A 605 17.53 -3.47 -21.65
CA SER A 605 17.10 -2.35 -20.81
C SER A 605 15.99 -1.48 -21.40
N SER A 606 15.80 -1.52 -22.73
CA SER A 606 14.68 -0.86 -23.41
C SER A 606 13.35 -1.60 -23.24
N ILE A 607 13.39 -2.88 -22.85
CA ILE A 607 12.20 -3.72 -22.66
C ILE A 607 11.90 -3.92 -21.16
N MET A 608 12.92 -4.23 -20.36
CA MET A 608 12.81 -4.43 -18.91
C MET A 608 13.93 -3.68 -18.17
N THR A 609 13.66 -3.20 -16.95
CA THR A 609 14.72 -2.62 -16.11
C THR A 609 15.75 -3.70 -15.80
N LEU A 610 17.04 -3.37 -15.93
CA LEU A 610 18.13 -4.18 -15.43
C LEU A 610 18.45 -3.74 -14.01
N GLU A 611 18.31 -4.64 -13.05
CA GLU A 611 18.62 -4.41 -11.64
C GLU A 611 20.07 -4.77 -11.32
N GLU A 612 20.61 -4.18 -10.25
CA GLU A 612 21.89 -4.60 -9.72
C GLU A 612 21.84 -6.08 -9.28
N GLY A 613 22.78 -6.87 -9.78
CA GLY A 613 22.85 -8.32 -9.61
C GLY A 613 22.41 -9.12 -10.83
N ASP A 614 21.60 -8.55 -11.74
CA ASP A 614 21.07 -9.26 -12.91
C ASP A 614 22.16 -9.87 -13.79
N LEU A 615 21.88 -11.05 -14.34
CA LEU A 615 22.81 -11.80 -15.18
C LEU A 615 22.32 -11.83 -16.64
N ILE A 616 23.11 -11.26 -17.54
CA ILE A 616 22.89 -11.39 -18.99
C ILE A 616 23.80 -12.48 -19.56
N LEU A 617 23.22 -13.56 -20.07
CA LEU A 617 23.94 -14.59 -20.83
C LEU A 617 24.00 -14.18 -22.31
N THR A 618 25.21 -14.09 -22.85
CA THR A 618 25.49 -13.38 -24.13
C THR A 618 25.34 -14.22 -25.39
N GLY A 619 24.97 -15.49 -25.27
CA GLY A 619 24.93 -16.46 -26.35
C GLY A 619 26.17 -17.37 -26.38
N THR A 620 26.05 -18.48 -27.12
CA THR A 620 27.06 -19.53 -27.19
C THR A 620 27.71 -19.67 -28.58
N PRO A 621 29.01 -20.06 -28.66
CA PRO A 621 29.64 -20.45 -29.93
C PRO A 621 29.09 -21.79 -30.46
N HIS A 622 29.53 -22.19 -31.66
CA HIS A 622 29.14 -23.47 -32.27
C HIS A 622 29.55 -24.69 -31.41
N GLY A 623 28.96 -25.85 -31.71
CA GLY A 623 29.28 -27.13 -31.07
C GLY A 623 28.32 -27.53 -29.95
N VAL A 624 27.09 -27.01 -29.99
CA VAL A 624 26.03 -27.32 -29.03
C VAL A 624 25.59 -28.77 -29.17
N GLY A 625 25.59 -29.52 -28.07
CA GLY A 625 25.36 -30.96 -28.11
C GLY A 625 24.78 -31.53 -26.82
N PRO A 626 24.45 -32.83 -26.81
CA PRO A 626 23.74 -33.45 -25.71
C PRO A 626 24.64 -33.80 -24.51
N VAL A 627 24.04 -33.83 -23.32
CA VAL A 627 24.63 -34.35 -22.06
C VAL A 627 23.88 -35.60 -21.62
N LYS A 628 24.62 -36.60 -21.15
CA LYS A 628 24.07 -37.84 -20.58
C LYS A 628 24.35 -37.93 -19.09
N VAL A 629 23.50 -38.66 -18.38
CA VAL A 629 23.75 -39.01 -16.97
C VAL A 629 25.09 -39.76 -16.87
N GLY A 630 25.94 -39.33 -15.95
CA GLY A 630 27.30 -39.82 -15.74
C GLY A 630 28.39 -38.98 -16.43
N ASP A 631 28.03 -38.06 -17.33
CA ASP A 631 29.02 -37.19 -17.98
C ASP A 631 29.66 -36.20 -17.00
N GLN A 632 30.97 -36.02 -17.13
CA GLN A 632 31.75 -35.00 -16.46
C GLN A 632 31.94 -33.81 -17.39
N ILE A 633 31.39 -32.67 -17.01
CA ILE A 633 31.42 -31.43 -17.81
C ILE A 633 32.47 -30.51 -17.20
N THR A 634 33.40 -30.03 -18.02
CA THR A 634 34.35 -29.00 -17.60
C THR A 634 34.31 -27.83 -18.57
N ALA A 635 34.28 -26.61 -18.06
CA ALA A 635 34.30 -25.41 -18.89
C ALA A 635 35.32 -24.41 -18.35
N GLY A 636 35.84 -23.57 -19.22
CA GLY A 636 36.82 -22.54 -18.84
C GLY A 636 36.68 -21.26 -19.64
N LEU A 637 37.11 -20.17 -19.00
CA LEU A 637 37.22 -18.83 -19.55
C LEU A 637 38.66 -18.35 -19.38
N ALA A 638 39.28 -17.86 -20.46
CA ALA A 638 40.66 -17.39 -20.44
C ALA A 638 40.88 -16.19 -21.36
N VAL A 639 41.87 -15.37 -21.04
CA VAL A 639 42.40 -14.37 -21.98
C VAL A 639 43.22 -15.11 -23.05
N PRO A 640 43.09 -14.76 -24.34
CA PRO A 640 43.95 -15.32 -25.39
C PRO A 640 45.43 -15.22 -25.04
N ASP A 641 46.18 -16.26 -25.36
CA ASP A 641 47.65 -16.34 -25.20
C ASP A 641 48.17 -16.17 -23.76
N LYS A 642 47.29 -16.25 -22.74
CA LYS A 642 47.66 -16.34 -21.33
C LYS A 642 47.44 -17.76 -20.80
N PRO A 643 48.35 -18.28 -19.96
CA PRO A 643 48.24 -19.63 -19.42
C PRO A 643 47.15 -19.77 -18.33
N ASP A 644 46.78 -18.66 -17.68
CA ASP A 644 45.89 -18.68 -16.51
C ASP A 644 44.41 -18.61 -16.93
N LEU A 645 43.58 -19.46 -16.29
CA LEU A 645 42.13 -19.38 -16.41
C LEU A 645 41.59 -18.22 -15.56
N LEU A 646 40.69 -17.43 -16.14
CA LEU A 646 39.92 -16.42 -15.42
C LEU A 646 38.83 -17.06 -14.56
N ALA A 647 38.21 -18.13 -15.07
CA ALA A 647 37.24 -18.94 -14.35
C ALA A 647 37.16 -20.35 -14.96
N SER A 648 36.69 -21.30 -14.15
CA SER A 648 36.42 -22.67 -14.57
C SER A 648 35.21 -23.25 -13.86
N LEU A 649 34.53 -24.19 -14.51
CA LEU A 649 33.44 -24.98 -13.96
C LEU A 649 33.73 -26.46 -14.11
N GLU A 650 33.33 -27.24 -13.11
CA GLU A 650 33.38 -28.70 -13.11
C GLU A 650 32.06 -29.24 -12.58
N LEU A 651 31.34 -30.02 -13.39
CA LEU A 651 30.00 -30.49 -13.10
C LEU A 651 29.88 -31.97 -13.41
N GLU A 652 29.08 -32.66 -12.61
CA GLU A 652 28.71 -34.05 -12.83
C GLU A 652 27.22 -34.10 -13.21
N ALA A 653 26.91 -34.69 -14.36
CA ALA A 653 25.54 -34.92 -14.78
C ALA A 653 24.95 -36.12 -14.02
N VAL A 654 23.94 -35.88 -13.20
CA VAL A 654 23.24 -36.92 -12.43
C VAL A 654 21.78 -37.02 -12.87
N ALA A 655 21.19 -38.20 -12.71
CA ALA A 655 19.75 -38.35 -12.94
C ALA A 655 18.97 -37.55 -11.90
N ARG A 656 17.93 -36.82 -12.34
CA ARG A 656 17.00 -36.16 -11.41
C ARG A 656 16.10 -37.18 -10.71
N ASP A 657 16.04 -37.10 -9.38
CA ASP A 657 15.16 -37.93 -8.55
C ASP A 657 13.76 -37.30 -8.41
N GLY A 658 12.72 -38.04 -8.84
CA GLY A 658 11.32 -37.58 -8.82
C GLY A 658 11.00 -36.45 -9.82
N GLY A 659 9.72 -36.09 -9.93
CA GLY A 659 9.26 -34.93 -10.70
C GLY A 659 8.86 -35.18 -12.16
N TYR A 660 9.12 -34.17 -13.01
CA TYR A 660 8.67 -34.07 -14.41
C TYR A 660 9.26 -35.16 -15.32
N ILE A 661 8.42 -35.76 -16.17
CA ILE A 661 8.83 -36.68 -17.22
C ILE A 661 8.33 -36.14 -18.56
N PHE A 662 9.25 -35.85 -19.48
CA PHE A 662 8.86 -35.46 -20.83
C PHE A 662 8.35 -36.69 -21.59
N LYS A 663 7.16 -36.57 -22.17
CA LYS A 663 6.55 -37.55 -23.09
C LYS A 663 6.22 -36.79 -24.37
N GLU A 664 6.71 -37.30 -25.49
CA GLU A 664 6.51 -36.71 -26.83
C GLU A 664 5.05 -36.72 -27.28
#